data_AF-A0A536XQJ9-F1
#
_entry.id   AF-A0A536XQJ9-F1
#
_cell.length_a   1.000
_cell.length_b   1.000
_cell.length_c   1.000
_cell.angle_alpha   90.00
_cell.angle_beta   90.00
_cell.angle_gamma   90.00
#
_symmetry.space_group_name_H-M   'P 1'
#
loop_
_entity.id
_entity.type
_entity.pdbx_description
1 polymer ?
#
loop_
_entity_poly.entity_id
_entity_poly.type
_entity_poly.pdbx_seq_one_letter_code
_entity_poly.pdbx_strand_id
1 'polypeptide(L)'
;MLRRFGARIAKARHSMRPSRRVVLMGLVFVAALVAWAALAIISSDALAWRARVVRAKLLGELPELPLADFVRWLAPESPVYLGDLAKNPNVVSAITNFISGKDSVERGARLYGTSCSSCHGDGGRGKSGPDLVSFIGNNTDWTFFAAVKWGRPGTAMSAQPLADREIWETHAYLKQRLLDTSSTEGTPAMAAQIKVEAASILESGKRPNEWLTFAGNYAGHRHSHLSSISKQNVRKLRIAWVAQLRSTNEFLEASPIVASNLVFVTESPDGVVALDAATGKKVWEFRRPVPTNLPLCCGPVNRGVAILNDSVFVGTLDAHLVALNASTGRKKWETRVADFRDGYSMTGAPLALGDRVVVGVAGGEFGIRGFIAAYAASDGRLLWKFNTVPGPGEAGHDTWAGDSWKTGGAPTWTTGAYDANLNLLYWGVGNPAPPFQSKERAGANLFSNSVVALDSGSGELRWHYQFTPGDEHDWDAVQQPVLAEIPWQGQPRAALLWANRNGFFYAIDRQTGQFLFARPFAKQTWAAGFTPDGHPIVRPEAKSSRKGTLVSPAVGGATNWWPPSYDAGRRLMYVPTIDAASIYFASEVHVAKGERAWEGSTSIFSGNQSALASIRAIEAGTGNVRWEAPLERGADITHFVGGVLSTAGGVVFAGYYHEFLAFDSDTGRTLWRIRLGARLNAPPVAYAVGRTQFIAVIAGNTLFALSLPPMD
;
A
#
# COMPACT_ATOMS: atom_id res chain seq x y z
N MET A 1 33.31 -10.46 88.08
CA MET A 1 34.47 -11.39 88.09
C MET A 1 34.25 -12.41 86.98
N LEU A 2 34.84 -12.25 85.80
CA LEU A 2 36.21 -12.67 85.43
C LEU A 2 36.46 -14.18 85.62
N ARG A 3 36.82 -14.78 84.48
CA ARG A 3 37.70 -15.94 84.24
C ARG A 3 37.03 -17.32 84.34
N ARG A 4 36.87 -18.01 83.19
CA ARG A 4 37.92 -18.76 82.44
C ARG A 4 38.49 -19.87 83.33
N PHE A 5 38.73 -21.12 82.95
CA PHE A 5 38.76 -21.90 81.71
C PHE A 5 39.20 -23.31 82.21
N GLY A 6 38.87 -24.44 81.57
CA GLY A 6 39.61 -25.65 81.93
C GLY A 6 39.08 -27.02 81.54
N ALA A 7 39.21 -27.34 80.25
CA ALA A 7 39.64 -28.64 79.73
C ALA A 7 38.72 -29.89 79.78
N ARG A 8 38.38 -30.32 78.54
CA ARG A 8 38.42 -31.68 77.96
C ARG A 8 37.38 -32.70 78.43
N ILE A 9 36.33 -32.95 77.63
CA ILE A 9 36.29 -33.80 76.42
C ILE A 9 36.59 -35.28 76.74
N ALA A 10 35.52 -36.09 76.84
CA ALA A 10 35.43 -37.43 76.23
C ALA A 10 34.07 -38.10 76.50
N LYS A 11 33.02 -37.71 75.77
CA LYS A 11 31.98 -38.58 75.18
C LYS A 11 30.73 -37.76 74.84
N ALA A 12 30.09 -38.13 73.74
CA ALA A 12 28.85 -37.59 73.20
C ALA A 12 28.96 -36.20 72.56
N ARG A 13 29.34 -36.19 71.28
CA ARG A 13 28.47 -35.66 70.22
C ARG A 13 29.05 -36.08 68.89
N HIS A 14 28.56 -37.23 68.41
CA HIS A 14 28.68 -37.61 67.02
C HIS A 14 28.32 -36.39 66.17
N SER A 15 29.26 -36.04 65.30
CA SER A 15 29.10 -35.02 64.28
C SER A 15 27.88 -35.36 63.42
N MET A 16 26.75 -34.71 63.66
CA MET A 16 25.73 -34.53 62.64
C MET A 16 26.24 -33.50 61.64
N ARG A 17 27.25 -33.87 60.85
CA ARG A 17 27.45 -33.24 59.55
C ARG A 17 26.23 -33.69 58.72
N PRO A 18 25.38 -32.77 58.23
CA PRO A 18 24.27 -33.17 57.38
C PRO A 18 24.85 -34.02 56.25
N SER A 19 24.27 -35.21 56.04
CA SER A 19 24.75 -36.12 55.00
C SER A 19 24.78 -35.37 53.67
N ARG A 20 25.67 -35.74 52.74
CA ARG A 20 25.69 -35.13 51.39
C ARG A 20 24.29 -35.10 50.77
N ARG A 21 23.40 -36.05 51.12
CA ARG A 21 21.99 -36.07 50.71
C ARG A 21 21.15 -34.92 51.29
N VAL A 22 21.36 -34.52 52.55
CA VAL A 22 20.64 -33.39 53.17
C VAL A 22 21.10 -32.05 52.57
N VAL A 23 22.40 -31.89 52.30
CA VAL A 23 22.92 -30.69 51.61
C VAL A 23 22.43 -30.65 50.15
N LEU A 24 22.44 -31.80 49.46
CA LEU A 24 21.93 -31.91 48.10
C LEU A 24 20.42 -31.68 48.03
N MET A 25 19.63 -32.21 48.97
CA MET A 25 18.20 -31.91 49.08
C MET A 25 17.95 -30.43 49.38
N GLY A 26 18.77 -29.79 50.22
CA GLY A 26 18.71 -28.35 50.45
C GLY A 26 18.98 -27.55 49.17
N LEU A 27 20.00 -27.93 48.40
CA LEU A 27 20.33 -27.28 47.12
C LEU A 27 19.25 -27.52 46.05
N VAL A 28 18.71 -28.73 45.96
CA VAL A 28 17.59 -29.06 45.05
C VAL A 28 16.32 -28.32 45.46
N PHE A 29 16.05 -28.17 46.76
CA PHE A 29 14.91 -27.42 47.25
C PHE A 29 15.04 -25.92 46.96
N VAL A 30 16.24 -25.35 47.13
CA VAL A 30 16.53 -23.96 46.73
C VAL A 30 16.43 -23.79 45.21
N ALA A 31 16.97 -24.72 44.41
CA ALA A 31 16.85 -24.68 42.96
C ALA A 31 15.40 -24.83 42.49
N ALA A 32 14.61 -25.67 43.14
CA ALA A 32 13.19 -25.84 42.87
C ALA A 32 12.41 -24.58 43.25
N LEU A 33 12.71 -23.93 44.39
CA LEU A 33 12.11 -22.65 44.78
C LEU A 33 12.46 -21.53 43.78
N VAL A 34 13.70 -21.47 43.30
CA VAL A 34 14.13 -20.51 42.27
C VAL A 34 13.44 -20.79 40.94
N ALA A 35 13.32 -22.06 40.54
CA ALA A 35 12.61 -22.45 39.32
C ALA A 35 11.11 -22.15 39.42
N TRP A 36 10.49 -22.37 40.57
CA TRP A 36 9.08 -22.09 40.81
C TRP A 36 8.80 -20.58 40.84
N ALA A 37 9.68 -19.79 41.46
CA ALA A 37 9.64 -18.33 41.40
C ALA A 37 9.85 -17.82 39.96
N ALA A 38 10.78 -18.41 39.20
CA ALA A 38 10.97 -18.09 37.78
C ALA A 38 9.73 -18.43 36.93
N LEU A 39 9.10 -19.60 37.16
CA LEU A 39 7.85 -19.97 36.49
C LEU A 39 6.68 -19.06 36.88
N ALA A 40 6.58 -18.62 38.14
CA ALA A 40 5.57 -17.67 38.59
C ALA A 40 5.76 -16.26 37.97
N ILE A 41 7.01 -15.86 37.72
CA ILE A 41 7.35 -14.61 37.01
C ILE A 41 7.02 -14.72 35.51
N ILE A 42 7.24 -15.88 34.89
CA ILE A 42 6.95 -16.13 33.46
C ILE A 42 5.45 -16.26 33.20
N SER A 43 4.66 -16.75 34.16
CA SER A 43 3.22 -17.01 34.01
C SER A 43 2.30 -15.83 34.31
N SER A 44 2.83 -14.69 34.80
CA SER A 44 2.05 -13.46 34.96
C SER A 44 2.64 -12.33 34.13
N ASP A 45 1.86 -11.82 33.16
CA ASP A 45 2.26 -10.69 32.32
C ASP A 45 2.67 -9.46 33.15
N ALA A 46 2.05 -9.28 34.32
CA ALA A 46 2.35 -8.21 35.27
C ALA A 46 3.76 -8.31 35.90
N LEU A 47 4.31 -9.50 36.12
CA LEU A 47 5.67 -9.67 36.67
C LEU A 47 6.72 -9.85 35.56
N ALA A 48 6.33 -10.43 34.42
CA ALA A 48 7.23 -10.72 33.31
C ALA A 48 7.87 -9.47 32.70
N TRP A 49 7.12 -8.37 32.56
CA TRP A 49 7.70 -7.11 32.06
C TRP A 49 8.62 -6.47 33.11
N ARG A 50 8.25 -6.50 34.40
CA ARG A 50 9.04 -5.92 35.49
C ARG A 50 10.42 -6.58 35.58
N ALA A 51 10.46 -7.91 35.52
CA ALA A 51 11.72 -8.66 35.51
C ALA A 51 12.62 -8.29 34.33
N ARG A 52 12.04 -8.14 33.12
CA ARG A 52 12.77 -7.72 31.93
C ARG A 52 13.33 -6.31 32.04
N VAL A 53 12.56 -5.38 32.59
CA VAL A 53 12.96 -3.98 32.78
C VAL A 53 14.02 -3.85 33.87
N VAL A 54 13.91 -4.61 34.97
CA VAL A 54 14.96 -4.72 35.99
C VAL A 54 16.25 -5.27 35.40
N ARG A 55 16.17 -6.32 34.56
CA ARG A 55 17.34 -6.85 33.85
C ARG A 55 17.98 -5.78 32.96
N ALA A 56 17.21 -5.07 32.15
CA ALA A 56 17.70 -3.98 31.28
C ALA A 56 18.42 -2.89 32.11
N LYS A 57 17.84 -2.51 33.26
CA LYS A 57 18.47 -1.55 34.17
C LYS A 57 19.80 -2.06 34.76
N LEU A 58 19.86 -3.33 35.16
CA LEU A 58 21.07 -3.95 35.72
C LEU A 58 22.18 -4.14 34.66
N LEU A 59 21.80 -4.35 33.40
CA LEU A 59 22.74 -4.45 32.28
C LEU A 59 23.22 -3.09 31.76
N GLY A 60 22.75 -1.98 32.34
CA GLY A 60 23.13 -0.63 31.94
C GLY A 60 22.45 -0.14 30.66
N GLU A 61 21.38 -0.81 30.20
CA GLU A 61 20.62 -0.45 28.99
C GLU A 61 19.68 0.76 29.24
N LEU A 62 19.43 1.11 30.50
CA LEU A 62 18.57 2.23 30.91
C LEU A 62 19.33 3.23 31.79
N PRO A 63 20.44 3.83 31.32
CA PRO A 63 21.26 4.73 32.13
C PRO A 63 20.52 6.02 32.52
N GLU A 64 19.52 6.44 31.76
CA GLU A 64 18.77 7.68 31.94
C GLU A 64 17.82 7.66 33.13
N LEU A 65 17.49 6.48 33.66
CA LEU A 65 16.58 6.32 34.80
C LEU A 65 17.37 6.31 36.12
N PRO A 66 17.27 7.32 37.00
CA PRO A 66 17.89 7.25 38.33
C PRO A 66 17.36 6.04 39.11
N LEU A 67 18.24 5.36 39.86
CA LEU A 67 17.88 4.11 40.55
C LEU A 67 16.69 4.28 41.51
N ALA A 68 16.65 5.41 42.24
CA ALA A 68 15.56 5.71 43.16
C ALA A 68 14.20 5.86 42.44
N ASP A 69 14.17 6.57 41.30
CA ASP A 69 12.96 6.74 40.50
C ASP A 69 12.52 5.44 39.84
N PHE A 70 13.48 4.69 39.32
CA PHE A 70 13.25 3.38 38.71
C PHE A 70 12.57 2.41 39.69
N VAL A 71 13.09 2.29 40.92
CA VAL A 71 12.51 1.42 41.95
C VAL A 71 11.09 1.87 42.31
N ARG A 72 10.87 3.18 42.45
CA ARG A 72 9.54 3.74 42.71
C ARG A 72 8.54 3.42 41.59
N TRP A 73 8.96 3.52 40.33
CA TRP A 73 8.09 3.32 39.18
C TRP A 73 7.78 1.85 38.84
N LEU A 74 8.51 0.91 39.44
CA LEU A 74 8.17 -0.51 39.38
C LEU A 74 6.94 -0.86 40.24
N ALA A 75 6.57 -0.01 41.20
CA ALA A 75 5.40 -0.24 42.04
C ALA A 75 4.10 -0.35 41.20
N PRO A 76 3.14 -1.19 41.61
CA PRO A 76 1.78 -1.14 41.08
C PRO A 76 1.22 0.29 41.16
N GLU A 77 0.43 0.70 40.16
CA GLU A 77 -0.22 2.02 40.11
C GLU A 77 0.73 3.23 40.03
N SER A 78 2.02 3.00 39.75
CA SER A 78 2.94 4.10 39.41
C SER A 78 2.36 4.98 38.30
N PRO A 79 2.40 6.31 38.44
CA PRO A 79 1.98 7.23 37.37
C PRO A 79 2.92 7.18 36.15
N VAL A 80 4.10 6.59 36.28
CA VAL A 80 5.03 6.32 35.18
C VAL A 80 5.04 4.83 34.90
N TYR A 81 4.47 4.42 33.77
CA TYR A 81 4.42 3.03 33.35
C TYR A 81 5.71 2.66 32.61
N LEU A 82 6.43 1.66 33.13
CA LEU A 82 7.70 1.19 32.56
C LEU A 82 7.53 -0.06 31.68
N GLY A 83 6.32 -0.62 31.54
CA GLY A 83 6.12 -1.92 30.89
C GLY A 83 6.57 -1.98 29.44
N ASP A 84 6.46 -0.87 28.71
CA ASP A 84 6.88 -0.79 27.31
C ASP A 84 8.40 -0.90 27.14
N LEU A 85 9.19 -0.58 28.18
CA LEU A 85 10.64 -0.78 28.19
C LEU A 85 11.05 -2.26 28.11
N ALA A 86 10.14 -3.19 28.44
CA ALA A 86 10.39 -4.63 28.32
C ALA A 86 10.45 -5.11 26.85
N LYS A 87 9.95 -4.30 25.91
CA LYS A 87 9.95 -4.57 24.46
C LYS A 87 10.92 -3.63 23.73
N ASN A 88 11.04 -2.39 24.20
CA ASN A 88 11.89 -1.36 23.60
C ASN A 88 12.61 -0.60 24.72
N PRO A 89 13.87 -0.94 25.07
CA PRO A 89 14.62 -0.32 26.16
C PRO A 89 15.13 1.09 25.81
N ASN A 90 14.24 1.96 25.33
CA ASN A 90 14.51 3.34 24.97
C ASN A 90 13.49 4.24 25.66
N VAL A 91 13.91 4.91 26.73
CA VAL A 91 13.05 5.75 27.58
C VAL A 91 12.37 6.89 26.82
N VAL A 92 13.03 7.42 25.79
CA VAL A 92 12.53 8.54 24.98
C VAL A 92 11.26 8.14 24.23
N SER A 93 11.22 6.91 23.73
CA SER A 93 10.08 6.43 22.93
C SER A 93 9.06 5.58 23.70
N ALA A 94 9.50 4.90 24.77
CA ALA A 94 8.67 3.92 25.48
C ALA A 94 7.88 4.49 26.65
N ILE A 95 8.35 5.58 27.29
CA ILE A 95 7.62 6.19 28.42
C ILE A 95 6.70 7.28 27.86
N THR A 96 5.40 7.01 27.90
CA THR A 96 4.36 7.90 27.40
C THR A 96 3.33 8.24 28.47
N ASN A 97 2.65 9.37 28.29
CA ASN A 97 1.61 9.85 29.19
C ASN A 97 0.23 9.31 28.78
N PHE A 98 -0.36 8.50 29.64
CA PHE A 98 -1.69 7.92 29.44
C PHE A 98 -2.82 8.74 30.10
N ILE A 99 -2.48 9.81 30.83
CA ILE A 99 -3.46 10.67 31.51
C ILE A 99 -4.15 11.58 30.49
N SER A 100 -5.46 11.42 30.34
CA SER A 100 -6.27 12.18 29.36
C SER A 100 -7.66 12.59 29.87
N GLY A 101 -8.04 12.21 31.10
CA GLY A 101 -9.35 12.53 31.67
C GLY A 101 -9.52 14.03 31.96
N LYS A 102 -10.74 14.55 31.78
CA LYS A 102 -11.08 15.97 31.94
C LYS A 102 -10.61 16.56 33.29
N ASP A 103 -10.91 15.88 34.39
CA ASP A 103 -10.49 16.33 35.74
C ASP A 103 -8.98 16.42 35.88
N SER A 104 -8.24 15.51 35.24
CA SER A 104 -6.78 15.50 35.23
C SER A 104 -6.20 16.63 34.40
N VAL A 105 -6.85 16.99 33.28
CA VAL A 105 -6.46 18.17 32.50
C VAL A 105 -6.76 19.45 33.26
N GLU A 106 -7.90 19.56 33.94
CA GLU A 106 -8.22 20.74 34.76
C GLU A 106 -7.25 20.92 35.94
N ARG A 107 -6.83 19.82 36.59
CA ARG A 107 -5.73 19.86 37.57
C ARG A 107 -4.42 20.29 36.92
N GLY A 108 -4.08 19.73 35.76
CA GLY A 108 -2.93 20.11 34.96
C GLY A 108 -2.89 21.59 34.60
N ALA A 109 -4.03 22.19 34.26
CA ALA A 109 -4.16 23.61 33.95
C ALA A 109 -3.82 24.49 35.17
N ARG A 110 -4.27 24.09 36.37
CA ARG A 110 -3.95 24.81 37.61
C ARG A 110 -2.46 24.71 37.95
N LEU A 111 -1.88 23.51 37.86
CA LEU A 111 -0.45 23.26 38.09
C LEU A 111 0.41 24.04 37.10
N TYR A 112 0.03 24.04 35.81
CA TYR A 112 0.68 24.84 34.79
C TYR A 112 0.66 26.34 35.15
N GLY A 113 -0.50 26.84 35.57
CA GLY A 113 -0.70 28.24 35.96
C GLY A 113 0.18 28.67 37.14
N THR A 114 0.48 27.79 38.09
CA THR A 114 1.31 28.11 39.25
C THR A 114 2.80 27.88 39.03
N SER A 115 3.16 26.86 38.23
CA SER A 115 4.54 26.34 38.18
C SER A 115 5.24 26.56 36.85
N CYS A 116 4.52 26.92 35.78
CA CYS A 116 5.10 27.02 34.43
C CYS A 116 4.79 28.34 33.71
N SER A 117 3.63 28.95 33.97
CA SER A 117 3.13 30.14 33.26
C SER A 117 4.05 31.36 33.34
N SER A 118 4.75 31.57 34.46
CA SER A 118 5.63 32.72 34.66
C SER A 118 6.79 32.76 33.64
N CYS A 119 7.29 31.59 33.26
CA CYS A 119 8.36 31.42 32.26
C CYS A 119 7.82 31.16 30.86
N HIS A 120 6.72 30.43 30.73
CA HIS A 120 6.22 29.90 29.45
C HIS A 120 4.91 30.54 28.96
N GLY A 121 4.44 31.60 29.64
CA GLY A 121 3.21 32.32 29.33
C GLY A 121 1.94 31.55 29.73
N ASP A 122 0.83 32.26 29.97
CA ASP A 122 -0.43 31.66 30.44
C ASP A 122 -1.03 30.63 29.48
N GLY A 123 -0.68 30.72 28.19
CA GLY A 123 -1.11 29.78 27.15
C GLY A 123 -0.09 28.70 26.76
N GLY A 124 1.06 28.60 27.43
CA GLY A 124 2.11 27.66 27.01
C GLY A 124 2.89 28.07 25.77
N ARG A 125 2.71 29.31 25.28
CA ARG A 125 3.28 29.83 24.03
C ARG A 125 4.67 30.47 24.17
N GLY A 126 5.26 30.38 25.34
CA GLY A 126 6.60 30.89 25.65
C GLY A 126 6.61 32.35 26.11
N LYS A 127 7.60 32.69 26.94
CA LYS A 127 7.90 34.06 27.39
C LYS A 127 9.42 34.20 27.55
N SER A 128 9.95 33.95 28.75
CA SER A 128 11.39 33.82 29.00
C SER A 128 11.89 32.39 28.74
N GLY A 129 11.00 31.40 28.77
CA GLY A 129 11.22 30.02 28.32
C GLY A 129 10.50 29.71 27.00
N PRO A 130 10.81 28.56 26.37
CA PRO A 130 10.27 28.16 25.06
C PRO A 130 8.75 27.93 25.04
N ASP A 131 8.15 27.97 23.85
CA ASP A 131 6.77 27.54 23.60
C ASP A 131 6.62 26.03 23.91
N LEU A 132 5.96 25.72 25.03
CA LEU A 132 5.76 24.37 25.51
C LEU A 132 4.69 23.60 24.72
N VAL A 133 3.71 24.30 24.14
CA VAL A 133 2.68 23.67 23.31
C VAL A 133 3.31 23.14 22.03
N SER A 134 4.11 23.97 21.36
CA SER A 134 4.89 23.57 20.18
C SER A 134 5.98 22.55 20.53
N PHE A 135 6.60 22.67 21.71
CA PHE A 135 7.62 21.72 22.17
C PHE A 135 7.05 20.30 22.32
N ILE A 136 5.88 20.15 22.96
CA ILE A 136 5.24 18.83 23.14
C ILE A 136 4.77 18.25 21.82
N GLY A 137 4.35 19.06 20.85
CA GLY A 137 4.00 18.57 19.51
C GLY A 137 5.17 18.00 18.70
N ASN A 138 6.40 18.44 19.01
CA ASN A 138 7.61 18.10 18.26
C ASN A 138 8.56 17.15 19.01
N ASN A 139 8.25 16.80 20.25
CA ASN A 139 9.11 15.98 21.12
C ASN A 139 8.30 14.87 21.78
N THR A 140 9.00 13.90 22.36
CA THR A 140 8.37 12.82 23.11
C THR A 140 7.90 13.28 24.48
N ASP A 141 6.88 12.61 25.02
CA ASP A 141 6.36 12.81 26.37
C ASP A 141 7.47 12.73 27.43
N TRP A 142 8.40 11.78 27.25
CA TRP A 142 9.57 11.64 28.12
C TRP A 142 10.46 12.88 28.11
N THR A 143 10.66 13.52 26.95
CA THR A 143 11.51 14.72 26.84
C THR A 143 10.96 15.86 27.69
N PHE A 144 9.63 16.04 27.72
CA PHE A 144 8.98 17.00 28.60
C PHE A 144 9.10 16.57 30.07
N PHE A 145 8.73 15.34 30.38
CA PHE A 145 8.71 14.84 31.75
C PHE A 145 10.07 14.93 32.44
N ALA A 146 11.13 14.48 31.76
CA ALA A 146 12.49 14.54 32.27
C ALA A 146 12.96 15.99 32.49
N ALA A 147 12.59 16.91 31.59
CA ALA A 147 12.93 18.33 31.73
C ALA A 147 12.26 18.97 32.94
N VAL A 148 10.98 18.65 33.21
CA VAL A 148 10.27 19.17 34.38
C VAL A 148 10.79 18.53 35.66
N LYS A 149 11.03 17.22 35.66
CA LYS A 149 11.42 16.47 36.85
C LYS A 149 12.84 16.76 37.33
N TRP A 150 13.80 16.87 36.42
CA TRP A 150 15.21 17.00 36.77
C TRP A 150 15.84 18.32 36.30
N GLY A 151 15.08 19.17 35.62
CA GLY A 151 15.61 20.37 34.98
C GLY A 151 16.49 20.04 33.78
N ARG A 152 17.16 21.06 33.26
CA ARG A 152 18.13 20.95 32.17
C ARG A 152 19.43 21.65 32.58
N PRO A 153 20.50 20.89 32.86
CA PRO A 153 21.80 21.46 33.21
C PRO A 153 22.27 22.50 32.19
N GLY A 154 22.80 23.63 32.65
CA GLY A 154 23.26 24.72 31.78
C GLY A 154 22.15 25.63 31.25
N THR A 155 20.90 25.47 31.71
CA THR A 155 19.77 26.34 31.35
C THR A 155 19.06 26.88 32.58
N ALA A 156 18.18 27.87 32.40
CA ALA A 156 17.32 28.39 33.46
C ALA A 156 16.18 27.43 33.87
N MET A 157 16.00 26.28 33.18
CA MET A 157 15.00 25.29 33.54
C MET A 157 15.49 24.41 34.69
N SER A 158 15.18 24.81 35.92
CA SER A 158 15.41 23.98 37.12
C SER A 158 14.36 22.88 37.24
N ALA A 159 14.67 21.85 38.05
CA ALA A 159 13.69 20.85 38.45
C ALA A 159 12.49 21.51 39.15
N GLN A 160 11.28 21.16 38.72
CA GLN A 160 10.05 21.70 39.30
C GLN A 160 9.58 20.81 40.46
N PRO A 161 9.03 21.37 41.55
CA PRO A 161 8.58 20.63 42.71
C PRO A 161 7.22 19.97 42.47
N LEU A 162 7.10 19.21 41.39
CA LEU A 162 5.89 18.49 40.99
C LEU A 162 6.09 16.99 41.14
N ALA A 163 5.11 16.29 41.69
CA ALA A 163 5.07 14.84 41.71
C ALA A 163 4.89 14.29 40.28
N ASP A 164 5.31 13.05 40.05
CA ASP A 164 5.29 12.43 38.70
C ASP A 164 3.91 12.49 38.04
N ARG A 165 2.84 12.26 38.82
CA ARG A 165 1.47 12.37 38.32
C ARG A 165 1.12 13.82 37.94
N GLU A 166 1.55 14.80 38.71
CA GLU A 166 1.28 16.23 38.47
C GLU A 166 2.01 16.72 37.21
N ILE A 167 3.22 16.21 36.95
CA ILE A 167 3.94 16.45 35.69
C ILE A 167 3.12 15.91 34.51
N TRP A 168 2.57 14.70 34.64
CA TRP A 168 1.70 14.13 33.60
C TRP A 168 0.36 14.83 33.44
N GLU A 169 -0.24 15.31 34.52
CA GLU A 169 -1.46 16.13 34.45
C GLU A 169 -1.17 17.47 33.74
N THR A 170 -0.06 18.12 34.06
CA THR A 170 0.42 19.35 33.39
C THR A 170 0.69 19.11 31.90
N HIS A 171 1.33 17.99 31.57
CA HIS A 171 1.56 17.58 30.18
C HIS A 171 0.26 17.28 29.43
N ALA A 172 -0.72 16.63 30.08
CA ALA A 172 -2.03 16.34 29.50
C ALA A 172 -2.78 17.64 29.17
N TYR A 173 -2.69 18.65 30.04
CA TYR A 173 -3.19 19.99 29.76
C TYR A 173 -2.53 20.63 28.54
N LEU A 174 -1.21 20.58 28.44
CA LEU A 174 -0.49 21.15 27.30
C LEU A 174 -0.77 20.39 26.00
N LYS A 175 -0.95 19.06 26.06
CA LYS A 175 -1.44 18.25 24.93
C LYS A 175 -2.85 18.68 24.51
N GLN A 176 -3.75 18.93 25.46
CA GLN A 176 -5.07 19.47 25.14
C GLN A 176 -4.95 20.87 24.50
N ARG A 177 -4.07 21.73 25.01
CA ARG A 177 -3.81 23.05 24.39
C ARG A 177 -3.24 22.95 22.99
N LEU A 178 -2.41 21.95 22.68
CA LEU A 178 -1.93 21.66 21.32
C LEU A 178 -3.10 21.27 20.39
N LEU A 179 -4.04 20.47 20.90
CA LEU A 179 -5.27 20.11 20.19
C LEU A 179 -6.21 21.32 20.03
N ASP A 180 -6.25 22.23 21.01
CA ASP A 180 -7.07 23.45 20.96
C ASP A 180 -6.43 24.52 20.05
N THR A 181 -5.09 24.62 19.98
CA THR A 181 -4.38 25.59 19.12
C THR A 181 -4.25 25.14 17.68
N SER A 182 -4.39 23.85 17.40
CA SER A 182 -4.69 23.36 16.05
C SER A 182 -6.12 23.69 15.60
N SER A 183 -6.93 24.33 16.45
CA SER A 183 -8.30 24.78 16.12
C SER A 183 -8.48 26.30 15.96
N THR A 184 -7.44 27.14 16.10
CA THR A 184 -7.57 28.60 15.89
C THR A 184 -6.29 29.26 15.35
N GLU A 185 -6.09 29.23 14.03
CA GLU A 185 -5.70 30.40 13.22
C GLU A 185 -5.75 30.03 11.73
N GLY A 186 -6.50 30.84 10.97
CA GLY A 186 -7.07 30.48 9.69
C GLY A 186 -8.49 29.96 9.92
N THR A 187 -9.49 30.79 9.62
CA THR A 187 -10.88 30.37 9.51
C THR A 187 -10.91 29.02 8.79
N PRO A 188 -11.33 27.90 9.42
CA PRO A 188 -11.78 26.80 8.62
C PRO A 188 -13.00 27.38 7.93
N ALA A 189 -12.90 27.63 6.62
CA ALA A 189 -14.07 27.45 5.79
C ALA A 189 -14.63 26.12 6.26
N MET A 190 -15.80 26.16 6.93
CA MET A 190 -16.55 25.02 7.43
C MET A 190 -16.20 23.83 6.55
N ALA A 191 -15.27 22.96 6.99
CA ALA A 191 -14.59 22.06 6.05
C ALA A 191 -15.71 21.28 5.38
N ALA A 192 -15.95 21.58 4.11
CA ALA A 192 -17.16 21.14 3.45
C ALA A 192 -17.20 19.63 3.66
N GLN A 193 -18.28 19.13 4.25
CA GLN A 193 -18.41 17.70 4.49
C GLN A 193 -18.24 17.03 3.14
N ILE A 194 -17.11 16.33 2.95
CA ILE A 194 -16.78 15.75 1.66
C ILE A 194 -17.82 14.68 1.42
N LYS A 195 -18.54 14.79 0.31
CA LYS A 195 -19.57 13.84 -0.05
C LYS A 195 -19.53 13.61 -1.55
N VAL A 196 -18.92 12.50 -1.95
CA VAL A 196 -18.86 12.05 -3.35
C VAL A 196 -19.94 10.99 -3.57
N GLU A 197 -21.13 11.42 -3.97
CA GLU A 197 -22.24 10.51 -4.26
C GLU A 197 -21.87 9.53 -5.39
N ALA A 198 -22.41 8.31 -5.35
CA ALA A 198 -22.19 7.31 -6.41
C ALA A 198 -22.53 7.84 -7.82
N ALA A 199 -23.58 8.65 -7.94
CA ALA A 199 -23.95 9.33 -9.19
C ALA A 199 -22.85 10.26 -9.71
N SER A 200 -22.09 10.90 -8.82
CA SER A 200 -20.95 11.76 -9.20
C SER A 200 -19.81 10.95 -9.80
N ILE A 201 -19.56 9.75 -9.29
CA ILE A 201 -18.53 8.84 -9.80
C ILE A 201 -18.96 8.27 -11.15
N LEU A 202 -20.24 7.92 -11.29
CA LEU A 202 -20.80 7.46 -12.56
C LEU A 202 -20.64 8.50 -13.68
N GLU A 203 -20.79 9.78 -13.34
CA GLU A 203 -20.61 10.89 -14.27
C GLU A 203 -19.20 11.48 -14.26
N SER A 204 -18.18 10.79 -13.73
CA SER A 204 -16.83 11.37 -13.57
C SER A 204 -16.21 11.84 -14.88
N GLY A 205 -16.55 11.21 -16.02
CA GLY A 205 -16.16 11.68 -17.36
C GLY A 205 -16.69 13.07 -17.71
N LYS A 206 -17.77 13.53 -17.08
CA LYS A 206 -18.33 14.89 -17.24
C LYS A 206 -17.84 15.86 -16.16
N ARG A 207 -16.99 15.41 -15.23
CA ARG A 207 -16.47 16.20 -14.09
C ARG A 207 -14.96 16.37 -14.22
N PRO A 208 -14.47 17.09 -15.25
CA PRO A 208 -13.04 17.13 -15.60
C PRO A 208 -12.16 17.79 -14.55
N ASN A 209 -12.75 18.54 -13.59
CA ASN A 209 -12.03 19.17 -12.50
C ASN A 209 -11.63 18.19 -11.39
N GLU A 210 -12.20 16.98 -11.38
CA GLU A 210 -11.98 15.95 -10.37
C GLU A 210 -11.40 14.68 -11.01
N TRP A 211 -10.81 13.82 -10.17
CA TRP A 211 -10.33 12.49 -10.56
C TRP A 211 -10.84 11.46 -9.54
N LEU A 212 -12.05 10.95 -9.80
CA LEU A 212 -12.87 10.26 -8.77
C LEU A 212 -12.64 8.74 -8.68
N THR A 213 -11.95 8.13 -9.65
CA THR A 213 -11.64 6.69 -9.65
C THR A 213 -10.18 6.48 -10.01
N PHE A 214 -9.66 5.25 -9.81
CA PHE A 214 -8.30 4.89 -10.21
C PHE A 214 -7.98 5.34 -11.64
N ALA A 215 -8.87 5.07 -12.60
CA ALA A 215 -8.68 5.41 -14.01
C ALA A 215 -9.35 6.72 -14.44
N GLY A 216 -9.78 7.57 -13.50
CA GLY A 216 -10.53 8.81 -13.77
C GLY A 216 -12.01 8.58 -14.09
N ASN A 217 -12.37 7.45 -14.71
CA ASN A 217 -13.73 6.99 -14.90
C ASN A 217 -13.88 5.46 -14.81
N TYR A 218 -15.13 4.99 -14.72
CA TYR A 218 -15.44 3.56 -14.68
C TYR A 218 -15.07 2.81 -15.97
N ALA A 219 -14.97 3.50 -17.10
CA ALA A 219 -14.62 2.92 -18.39
C ALA A 219 -13.10 2.69 -18.57
N GLY A 220 -12.27 3.06 -17.60
CA GLY A 220 -10.83 2.81 -17.63
C GLY A 220 -10.01 3.79 -18.48
N HIS A 221 -10.55 4.95 -18.85
CA HIS A 221 -9.96 5.76 -19.93
C HIS A 221 -8.68 6.51 -19.58
N ARG A 222 -8.48 6.92 -18.32
CA ARG A 222 -7.37 7.83 -17.94
C ARG A 222 -7.21 9.02 -18.90
N HIS A 223 -8.32 9.54 -19.39
CA HIS A 223 -8.39 10.68 -20.29
C HIS A 223 -9.11 11.82 -19.59
N SER A 224 -8.50 13.00 -19.57
CA SER A 224 -9.10 14.21 -19.01
C SER A 224 -9.64 15.11 -20.11
N HIS A 225 -10.87 15.60 -19.93
CA HIS A 225 -11.45 16.58 -20.84
C HIS A 225 -10.91 18.01 -20.62
N LEU A 226 -10.00 18.22 -19.65
CA LEU A 226 -9.32 19.51 -19.48
C LEU A 226 -8.35 19.77 -20.63
N SER A 227 -8.39 20.99 -21.16
CA SER A 227 -7.66 21.39 -22.38
C SER A 227 -6.85 22.67 -22.25
N SER A 228 -6.81 23.30 -21.07
CA SER A 228 -6.04 24.54 -20.87
C SER A 228 -4.54 24.32 -21.04
N ILE A 229 -4.05 23.13 -20.69
CA ILE A 229 -2.74 22.61 -21.08
C ILE A 229 -2.91 21.89 -22.42
N SER A 230 -2.26 22.40 -23.46
CA SER A 230 -2.38 21.93 -24.83
C SER A 230 -1.03 21.77 -25.52
N LYS A 231 -1.04 21.18 -26.72
CA LYS A 231 0.15 21.08 -27.58
C LYS A 231 0.86 22.43 -27.81
N GLN A 232 0.11 23.52 -27.83
CA GLN A 232 0.63 24.86 -28.12
C GLN A 232 1.35 25.50 -26.93
N ASN A 233 1.03 25.10 -25.70
CA ASN A 233 1.51 25.77 -24.50
C ASN A 233 2.20 24.86 -23.48
N VAL A 234 2.17 23.53 -23.65
CA VAL A 234 2.77 22.56 -22.69
C VAL A 234 4.25 22.83 -22.41
N ARG A 235 5.00 23.44 -23.34
CA ARG A 235 6.39 23.88 -23.12
C ARG A 235 6.56 24.88 -21.95
N LYS A 236 5.49 25.58 -21.58
CA LYS A 236 5.45 26.54 -20.47
C LYS A 236 5.10 25.90 -19.14
N LEU A 237 4.79 24.60 -19.09
CA LEU A 237 4.42 23.91 -17.86
C LEU A 237 5.54 24.01 -16.81
N ARG A 238 5.18 24.30 -15.56
CA ARG A 238 6.11 24.42 -14.42
C ARG A 238 5.55 23.69 -13.21
N ILE A 239 6.42 23.38 -12.26
CA ILE A 239 6.01 22.88 -10.94
C ILE A 239 5.25 24.00 -10.22
N ALA A 240 4.01 23.73 -9.86
CA ALA A 240 3.15 24.64 -9.11
C ALA A 240 3.33 24.43 -7.60
N TRP A 241 3.38 23.17 -7.17
CA TRP A 241 3.67 22.80 -5.79
C TRP A 241 4.31 21.41 -5.72
N VAL A 242 4.94 21.14 -4.58
CA VAL A 242 5.61 19.88 -4.26
C VAL A 242 5.21 19.46 -2.84
N ALA A 243 4.84 18.19 -2.67
CA ALA A 243 4.55 17.61 -1.37
C ALA A 243 5.43 16.38 -1.13
N GLN A 244 6.20 16.41 -0.05
CA GLN A 244 7.00 15.27 0.39
C GLN A 244 6.10 14.27 1.12
N LEU A 245 5.98 13.06 0.57
CA LEU A 245 5.27 11.96 1.22
C LEU A 245 6.20 11.32 2.26
N ARG A 246 5.62 10.80 3.35
CA ARG A 246 6.36 10.17 4.45
C ARG A 246 6.83 8.76 4.14
N SER A 247 6.40 8.19 3.02
CA SER A 247 6.88 6.89 2.54
C SER A 247 8.42 6.85 2.51
N THR A 248 8.99 5.81 3.11
CA THR A 248 10.40 5.46 2.97
C THR A 248 10.66 4.64 1.70
N ASN A 249 9.60 4.21 1.01
CA ASN A 249 9.70 3.53 -0.28
C ASN A 249 9.76 4.58 -1.41
N GLU A 250 10.83 4.57 -2.19
CA GLU A 250 10.98 5.38 -3.42
C GLU A 250 10.28 4.77 -4.64
N PHE A 251 9.65 3.62 -4.48
CA PHE A 251 8.90 2.91 -5.51
C PHE A 251 7.39 2.98 -5.22
N LEU A 252 6.83 4.20 -5.33
CA LEU A 252 5.38 4.42 -5.18
C LEU A 252 4.65 4.24 -6.52
N GLU A 253 3.53 3.50 -6.49
CA GLU A 253 2.65 3.24 -7.64
C GLU A 253 1.28 3.94 -7.53
N ALA A 254 1.08 4.72 -6.46
CA ALA A 254 -0.24 5.25 -6.11
C ALA A 254 -0.78 6.21 -7.17
N SER A 255 -1.98 5.92 -7.70
CA SER A 255 -2.75 6.89 -8.50
C SER A 255 -3.51 7.80 -7.52
N PRO A 256 -3.25 9.11 -7.50
CA PRO A 256 -4.01 10.01 -6.63
C PRO A 256 -5.49 10.05 -6.99
N ILE A 257 -6.35 10.21 -5.97
CA ILE A 257 -7.77 10.55 -6.15
C ILE A 257 -7.93 12.03 -5.82
N VAL A 258 -8.61 12.79 -6.69
CA VAL A 258 -8.86 14.21 -6.47
C VAL A 258 -10.35 14.46 -6.40
N ALA A 259 -10.84 14.90 -5.25
CA ALA A 259 -12.25 15.18 -5.03
C ALA A 259 -12.42 16.32 -4.03
N SER A 260 -13.39 17.21 -4.26
CA SER A 260 -13.67 18.32 -3.33
C SER A 260 -12.43 19.15 -2.97
N ASN A 261 -11.57 19.43 -3.95
CA ASN A 261 -10.28 20.15 -3.80
C ASN A 261 -9.25 19.48 -2.87
N LEU A 262 -9.42 18.20 -2.54
CA LEU A 262 -8.39 17.41 -1.86
C LEU A 262 -7.79 16.36 -2.78
N VAL A 263 -6.51 16.08 -2.58
CA VAL A 263 -5.77 14.97 -3.19
C VAL A 263 -5.56 13.90 -2.13
N PHE A 264 -6.04 12.69 -2.38
CA PHE A 264 -5.86 11.52 -1.52
C PHE A 264 -4.83 10.58 -2.14
N VAL A 265 -3.82 10.19 -1.37
CA VAL A 265 -2.71 9.33 -1.82
C VAL A 265 -2.35 8.33 -0.73
N THR A 266 -2.07 7.09 -1.10
CA THR A 266 -1.52 6.08 -0.19
C THR A 266 -0.03 6.29 0.03
N GLU A 267 0.40 6.22 1.28
CA GLU A 267 1.80 6.26 1.70
C GLU A 267 2.23 4.84 2.12
N SER A 268 2.66 4.03 1.14
CA SER A 268 3.09 2.66 1.42
C SER A 268 4.29 2.64 2.38
N PRO A 269 4.37 1.71 3.36
CA PRO A 269 3.52 0.52 3.52
C PRO A 269 2.23 0.71 4.34
N ASP A 270 2.03 1.82 5.05
CA ASP A 270 1.15 1.85 6.21
C ASP A 270 0.25 3.10 6.35
N GLY A 271 0.16 3.96 5.33
CA GLY A 271 -0.54 5.24 5.47
C GLY A 271 -1.40 5.70 4.29
N VAL A 272 -2.19 6.74 4.55
CA VAL A 272 -2.94 7.54 3.58
C VAL A 272 -2.82 9.00 3.97
N VAL A 273 -2.59 9.89 3.02
CA VAL A 273 -2.55 11.33 3.23
C VAL A 273 -3.60 12.04 2.37
N ALA A 274 -4.21 13.08 2.94
CA ALA A 274 -4.98 14.05 2.19
C ALA A 274 -4.25 15.40 2.16
N LEU A 275 -4.15 15.97 0.97
CA LEU A 275 -3.48 17.24 0.70
C LEU A 275 -4.49 18.21 0.07
N ASP A 276 -4.34 19.50 0.34
CA ASP A 276 -5.02 20.54 -0.41
C ASP A 276 -4.55 20.52 -1.87
N ALA A 277 -5.47 20.45 -2.82
CA ALA A 277 -5.16 20.26 -4.24
C ALA A 277 -4.52 21.49 -4.89
N ALA A 278 -4.70 22.69 -4.34
CA ALA A 278 -4.11 23.90 -4.89
C ALA A 278 -2.67 24.15 -4.39
N THR A 279 -2.35 23.67 -3.19
CA THR A 279 -1.11 24.04 -2.48
C THR A 279 -0.23 22.85 -2.10
N GLY A 280 -0.76 21.63 -2.12
CA GLY A 280 -0.07 20.44 -1.60
C GLY A 280 0.06 20.41 -0.08
N LYS A 281 -0.56 21.35 0.65
CA LYS A 281 -0.51 21.39 2.12
C LYS A 281 -1.26 20.20 2.68
N LYS A 282 -0.63 19.47 3.60
CA LYS A 282 -1.26 18.36 4.31
C LYS A 282 -2.47 18.83 5.12
N VAL A 283 -3.60 18.17 4.90
CA VAL A 283 -4.86 18.38 5.63
C VAL A 283 -4.97 17.35 6.75
N TRP A 284 -4.81 16.06 6.43
CA TRP A 284 -4.77 14.99 7.42
C TRP A 284 -3.88 13.84 6.94
N GLU A 285 -3.42 13.00 7.88
CA GLU A 285 -2.77 11.72 7.60
C GLU A 285 -3.39 10.62 8.45
N PHE A 286 -3.45 9.41 7.89
CA PHE A 286 -3.84 8.18 8.56
C PHE A 286 -2.67 7.20 8.53
N ARG A 287 -2.49 6.45 9.63
CA ARG A 287 -1.48 5.40 9.74
C ARG A 287 -2.06 4.15 10.39
N ARG A 288 -1.65 3.00 9.86
CA ARG A 288 -1.97 1.67 10.39
C ARG A 288 -0.75 0.77 10.19
N PRO A 289 0.09 0.59 11.24
CA PRO A 289 1.26 -0.27 11.16
C PRO A 289 0.92 -1.65 10.62
N VAL A 290 1.77 -2.18 9.74
CA VAL A 290 1.65 -3.52 9.18
C VAL A 290 2.79 -4.42 9.69
N PRO A 291 2.59 -5.75 9.77
CA PRO A 291 3.67 -6.69 10.09
C PRO A 291 4.89 -6.53 9.16
N THR A 292 6.07 -6.91 9.65
CA THR A 292 7.32 -6.81 8.87
C THR A 292 7.54 -7.99 7.91
N ASN A 293 6.85 -9.11 8.11
CA ASN A 293 7.01 -10.37 7.38
C ASN A 293 5.87 -10.64 6.38
N LEU A 294 5.56 -9.66 5.53
CA LEU A 294 4.46 -9.76 4.57
C LEU A 294 4.84 -10.57 3.31
N PRO A 295 3.91 -11.35 2.73
CA PRO A 295 4.12 -12.14 1.50
C PRO A 295 4.07 -11.24 0.26
N LEU A 296 5.09 -10.41 0.08
CA LEU A 296 5.19 -9.46 -1.02
C LEU A 296 6.14 -9.99 -2.09
N CYS A 297 5.62 -10.31 -3.29
CA CYS A 297 6.45 -10.75 -4.42
C CYS A 297 7.36 -9.62 -4.91
N CYS A 298 6.80 -8.41 -4.93
CA CYS A 298 7.21 -7.36 -5.85
C CYS A 298 7.41 -6.01 -5.12
N GLY A 299 7.70 -6.08 -3.82
CA GLY A 299 7.91 -4.92 -2.95
C GLY A 299 6.63 -4.40 -2.26
N PRO A 300 6.79 -3.48 -1.28
CA PRO A 300 5.69 -2.89 -0.54
C PRO A 300 5.07 -1.75 -1.34
N VAL A 301 4.32 -2.08 -2.39
CA VAL A 301 3.66 -1.10 -3.28
C VAL A 301 2.15 -1.05 -3.03
N ASN A 302 1.56 0.13 -3.19
CA ASN A 302 0.12 0.32 -3.11
C ASN A 302 -0.35 1.28 -4.21
N ARG A 303 -1.43 0.92 -4.91
CA ARG A 303 -1.88 1.61 -6.13
C ARG A 303 -2.90 2.71 -5.88
N GLY A 304 -3.33 2.92 -4.64
CA GLY A 304 -4.13 4.09 -4.26
C GLY A 304 -5.39 3.74 -3.46
N VAL A 305 -6.29 4.72 -3.41
CA VAL A 305 -7.55 4.66 -2.65
C VAL A 305 -8.76 4.71 -3.58
N ALA A 306 -9.94 4.40 -3.04
CA ALA A 306 -11.22 4.78 -3.62
C ALA A 306 -11.92 5.84 -2.74
N ILE A 307 -12.88 6.56 -3.29
CA ILE A 307 -13.73 7.50 -2.54
C ILE A 307 -15.20 7.23 -2.87
N LEU A 308 -16.05 7.26 -1.85
CA LEU A 308 -17.51 7.19 -1.99
C LEU A 308 -18.17 7.76 -0.75
N ASN A 309 -19.21 8.57 -0.96
CA ASN A 309 -19.87 9.37 0.07
C ASN A 309 -18.83 10.18 0.86
N ASP A 310 -18.83 10.04 2.17
CA ASP A 310 -17.93 10.71 3.10
C ASP A 310 -16.69 9.88 3.45
N SER A 311 -16.37 8.87 2.63
CA SER A 311 -15.40 7.83 2.99
C SER A 311 -14.34 7.62 1.92
N VAL A 312 -13.09 7.45 2.36
CA VAL A 312 -11.94 7.01 1.57
C VAL A 312 -11.62 5.57 1.95
N PHE A 313 -11.41 4.70 0.97
CA PHE A 313 -11.20 3.26 1.16
C PHE A 313 -9.81 2.86 0.68
N VAL A 314 -9.11 2.05 1.48
CA VAL A 314 -7.75 1.57 1.16
C VAL A 314 -7.63 0.08 1.49
N GLY A 315 -7.02 -0.68 0.56
CA GLY A 315 -6.53 -2.04 0.82
C GLY A 315 -5.12 -2.00 1.39
N THR A 316 -4.88 -2.67 2.51
CA THR A 316 -3.57 -2.69 3.19
C THR A 316 -2.75 -3.91 2.80
N LEU A 317 -1.42 -3.81 2.88
CA LEU A 317 -0.51 -4.88 2.45
C LEU A 317 -0.69 -6.19 3.23
N ASP A 318 -1.23 -6.14 4.46
CA ASP A 318 -1.61 -7.29 5.29
C ASP A 318 -3.07 -7.74 5.07
N ALA A 319 -3.64 -7.46 3.89
CA ALA A 319 -4.95 -7.92 3.43
C ALA A 319 -6.15 -7.47 4.28
N HIS A 320 -6.18 -6.19 4.67
CA HIS A 320 -7.38 -5.55 5.25
C HIS A 320 -7.95 -4.48 4.32
N LEU A 321 -9.26 -4.25 4.42
CA LEU A 321 -9.94 -3.11 3.82
C LEU A 321 -10.31 -2.13 4.93
N VAL A 322 -9.89 -0.88 4.79
CA VAL A 322 -10.10 0.17 5.79
C VAL A 322 -10.90 1.31 5.17
N ALA A 323 -11.93 1.79 5.87
CA ALA A 323 -12.63 3.02 5.52
C ALA A 323 -12.26 4.15 6.48
N LEU A 324 -11.95 5.31 5.91
CA LEU A 324 -11.57 6.53 6.61
C LEU A 324 -12.60 7.61 6.28
N ASN A 325 -12.94 8.46 7.24
CA ASN A 325 -13.72 9.66 6.96
C ASN A 325 -12.90 10.61 6.07
N ALA A 326 -13.42 10.96 4.89
CA ALA A 326 -12.71 11.70 3.85
C ALA A 326 -12.26 13.11 4.30
N SER A 327 -13.00 13.75 5.21
CA SER A 327 -12.67 15.08 5.71
C SER A 327 -11.63 15.06 6.83
N THR A 328 -11.49 13.97 7.57
CA THR A 328 -10.71 13.93 8.83
C THR A 328 -9.64 12.85 8.91
N GLY A 329 -9.65 11.87 8.01
CA GLY A 329 -8.77 10.69 8.06
C GLY A 329 -9.08 9.70 9.17
N ARG A 330 -10.12 9.93 9.99
CA ARG A 330 -10.48 9.04 11.10
C ARG A 330 -11.02 7.71 10.56
N LYS A 331 -10.52 6.59 11.09
CA LYS A 331 -11.04 5.25 10.77
C LYS A 331 -12.51 5.14 11.14
N LYS A 332 -13.34 4.73 10.17
CA LYS A 332 -14.76 4.42 10.36
C LYS A 332 -14.94 2.94 10.66
N TRP A 333 -14.34 2.08 9.83
CA TRP A 333 -14.38 0.63 10.00
C TRP A 333 -13.15 -0.03 9.36
N GLU A 334 -12.93 -1.29 9.69
CA GLU A 334 -11.87 -2.13 9.15
C GLU A 334 -12.33 -3.58 9.08
N THR A 335 -12.08 -4.22 7.94
CA THR A 335 -12.42 -5.62 7.68
C THR A 335 -11.19 -6.38 7.24
N ARG A 336 -10.91 -7.53 7.89
CA ARG A 336 -9.89 -8.48 7.40
C ARG A 336 -10.44 -9.20 6.16
N VAL A 337 -9.81 -8.99 5.01
CA VAL A 337 -10.22 -9.55 3.71
C VAL A 337 -9.69 -10.97 3.52
N ALA A 338 -8.44 -11.20 3.95
CA ALA A 338 -7.78 -12.50 3.97
C ALA A 338 -6.72 -12.56 5.10
N ASP A 339 -6.12 -13.73 5.33
CA ASP A 339 -4.99 -13.87 6.24
C ASP A 339 -3.68 -13.77 5.46
N PHE A 340 -2.83 -12.78 5.79
CA PHE A 340 -1.54 -12.61 5.13
C PHE A 340 -0.58 -13.78 5.36
N ARG A 341 -0.79 -14.59 6.41
CA ARG A 341 0.02 -15.78 6.68
C ARG A 341 -0.23 -16.89 5.67
N ASP A 342 -1.35 -16.85 4.96
CA ASP A 342 -1.69 -17.77 3.88
C ASP A 342 -1.17 -17.29 2.50
N GLY A 343 -0.31 -16.27 2.47
CA GLY A 343 0.28 -15.74 1.23
C GLY A 343 -0.46 -14.55 0.62
N TYR A 344 -1.56 -14.09 1.23
CA TYR A 344 -2.35 -12.97 0.70
C TYR A 344 -1.73 -11.61 1.02
N SER A 345 -1.86 -10.69 0.06
CA SER A 345 -1.65 -9.26 0.26
C SER A 345 -2.67 -8.46 -0.56
N MET A 346 -2.77 -7.14 -0.34
CA MET A 346 -3.56 -6.26 -1.20
C MET A 346 -2.73 -5.07 -1.64
N THR A 347 -2.47 -4.98 -2.94
CA THR A 347 -1.67 -3.90 -3.56
C THR A 347 -2.50 -3.02 -4.51
N GLY A 348 -3.63 -3.54 -5.01
CA GLY A 348 -4.54 -2.81 -5.90
C GLY A 348 -5.39 -1.76 -5.18
N ALA A 349 -5.75 -0.69 -5.89
CA ALA A 349 -6.69 0.29 -5.38
C ALA A 349 -8.12 -0.31 -5.39
N PRO A 350 -8.93 -0.09 -4.35
CA PRO A 350 -10.33 -0.50 -4.38
C PRO A 350 -11.12 0.19 -5.50
N LEU A 351 -12.26 -0.38 -5.89
CA LEU A 351 -13.23 0.25 -6.78
C LEU A 351 -14.52 0.52 -6.00
N ALA A 352 -14.86 1.78 -5.76
CA ALA A 352 -16.14 2.14 -5.14
C ALA A 352 -17.23 2.26 -6.22
N LEU A 353 -18.38 1.63 -5.97
CA LEU A 353 -19.50 1.55 -6.91
C LEU A 353 -20.81 1.51 -6.13
N GLY A 354 -21.75 2.42 -6.45
CA GLY A 354 -23.07 2.42 -5.80
C GLY A 354 -22.94 2.53 -4.27
N ASP A 355 -23.26 1.45 -3.57
CA ASP A 355 -23.23 1.30 -2.12
C ASP A 355 -22.11 0.39 -1.60
N ARG A 356 -21.17 -0.02 -2.46
CA ARG A 356 -20.17 -1.04 -2.18
C ARG A 356 -18.77 -0.63 -2.62
N VAL A 357 -17.80 -1.37 -2.12
CA VAL A 357 -16.39 -1.28 -2.48
C VAL A 357 -15.91 -2.66 -2.89
N VAL A 358 -15.43 -2.77 -4.13
CA VAL A 358 -14.92 -4.00 -4.73
C VAL A 358 -13.40 -4.02 -4.62
N VAL A 359 -12.85 -5.18 -4.24
CA VAL A 359 -11.42 -5.39 -4.05
C VAL A 359 -10.98 -6.71 -4.63
N GLY A 360 -9.71 -6.76 -5.04
CA GLY A 360 -8.99 -7.99 -5.37
C GLY A 360 -7.86 -8.27 -4.37
N VAL A 361 -7.11 -9.34 -4.63
CA VAL A 361 -5.98 -9.79 -3.80
C VAL A 361 -4.73 -10.07 -4.62
N ALA A 362 -3.56 -9.96 -4.00
CA ALA A 362 -2.28 -10.37 -4.54
C ALA A 362 -1.76 -11.62 -3.78
N GLY A 363 -0.80 -12.33 -4.39
CA GLY A 363 -0.20 -13.54 -3.82
C GLY A 363 -0.11 -14.73 -4.78
N GLY A 364 -0.15 -14.51 -6.10
CA GLY A 364 -0.03 -15.59 -7.09
C GLY A 364 1.21 -16.44 -6.85
N GLU A 365 2.33 -15.81 -6.51
CA GLU A 365 3.62 -16.45 -6.26
C GLU A 365 3.68 -17.20 -4.92
N PHE A 366 2.62 -17.16 -4.11
CA PHE A 366 2.54 -17.81 -2.80
C PHE A 366 1.45 -18.90 -2.76
N GLY A 367 0.86 -19.24 -3.91
CA GLY A 367 -0.14 -20.32 -4.01
C GLY A 367 -1.44 -19.99 -3.29
N ILE A 368 -1.88 -18.74 -3.33
CA ILE A 368 -3.21 -18.36 -2.82
C ILE A 368 -4.33 -18.97 -3.68
N ARG A 369 -5.57 -18.89 -3.20
CA ARG A 369 -6.76 -19.06 -4.04
C ARG A 369 -7.34 -17.66 -4.31
N GLY A 370 -7.03 -17.10 -5.48
CA GLY A 370 -7.44 -15.74 -5.85
C GLY A 370 -8.95 -15.53 -5.83
N PHE A 371 -9.37 -14.28 -5.62
CA PHE A 371 -10.78 -13.91 -5.61
C PHE A 371 -11.01 -12.40 -5.85
N ILE A 372 -12.25 -12.05 -6.14
CA ILE A 372 -12.77 -10.68 -6.17
C ILE A 372 -13.90 -10.63 -5.14
N ALA A 373 -13.98 -9.58 -4.33
CA ALA A 373 -15.01 -9.46 -3.30
C ALA A 373 -15.56 -8.04 -3.23
N ALA A 374 -16.86 -7.92 -2.98
CA ALA A 374 -17.51 -6.66 -2.66
C ALA A 374 -17.92 -6.58 -1.19
N TYR A 375 -17.68 -5.41 -0.60
CA TYR A 375 -18.04 -5.09 0.77
C TYR A 375 -18.97 -3.89 0.79
N ALA A 376 -19.93 -3.86 1.71
CA ALA A 376 -20.78 -2.70 1.93
C ALA A 376 -19.92 -1.50 2.35
N ALA A 377 -20.08 -0.38 1.66
CA ALA A 377 -19.29 0.82 1.92
C ALA A 377 -19.57 1.41 3.32
N SER A 378 -20.75 1.15 3.87
CA SER A 378 -21.21 1.67 5.16
C SER A 378 -20.50 1.06 6.37
N ASP A 379 -20.29 -0.26 6.36
CA ASP A 379 -19.88 -1.03 7.55
C ASP A 379 -18.81 -2.09 7.28
N GLY A 380 -18.40 -2.29 6.02
CA GLY A 380 -17.37 -3.25 5.66
C GLY A 380 -17.85 -4.71 5.67
N ARG A 381 -19.16 -4.97 5.71
CA ARG A 381 -19.71 -6.33 5.62
C ARG A 381 -19.54 -6.90 4.21
N LEU A 382 -19.09 -8.16 4.11
CA LEU A 382 -19.01 -8.89 2.84
C LEU A 382 -20.40 -9.01 2.20
N LEU A 383 -20.52 -8.62 0.92
CA LEU A 383 -21.74 -8.74 0.13
C LEU A 383 -21.69 -9.97 -0.77
N TRP A 384 -20.60 -10.12 -1.53
CA TRP A 384 -20.36 -11.26 -2.40
C TRP A 384 -18.86 -11.50 -2.58
N LYS A 385 -18.52 -12.72 -2.98
CA LYS A 385 -17.16 -13.14 -3.31
C LYS A 385 -17.18 -14.10 -4.50
N PHE A 386 -16.34 -13.82 -5.50
CA PHE A 386 -16.10 -14.68 -6.64
C PHE A 386 -14.66 -15.24 -6.56
N ASN A 387 -14.50 -16.56 -6.47
CA ASN A 387 -13.17 -17.18 -6.51
C ASN A 387 -12.71 -17.30 -7.97
N THR A 388 -11.50 -16.83 -8.27
CA THR A 388 -10.92 -16.91 -9.62
C THR A 388 -10.28 -18.26 -9.91
N VAL A 389 -10.03 -19.06 -8.87
CA VAL A 389 -9.69 -20.48 -8.98
C VAL A 389 -10.92 -21.31 -8.55
N PRO A 390 -11.60 -22.00 -9.46
CA PRO A 390 -12.80 -22.77 -9.19
C PRO A 390 -12.48 -24.08 -8.44
N GLY A 391 -13.24 -24.34 -7.38
CA GLY A 391 -13.22 -25.58 -6.61
C GLY A 391 -14.26 -26.59 -7.10
N PRO A 392 -14.33 -27.77 -6.48
CA PRO A 392 -15.27 -28.83 -6.88
C PRO A 392 -16.72 -28.33 -6.97
N GLY A 393 -17.36 -28.57 -8.11
CA GLY A 393 -18.75 -28.15 -8.38
C GLY A 393 -18.88 -26.74 -8.97
N GLU A 394 -17.80 -25.96 -9.07
CA GLU A 394 -17.78 -24.65 -9.73
C GLU A 394 -17.35 -24.79 -11.20
N ALA A 395 -17.88 -23.92 -12.07
CA ALA A 395 -17.56 -23.94 -13.50
C ALA A 395 -16.06 -23.66 -13.75
N GLY A 396 -15.42 -24.45 -14.62
CA GLY A 396 -13.99 -24.37 -14.93
C GLY A 396 -13.09 -25.21 -14.02
N HIS A 397 -13.62 -25.85 -12.97
CA HIS A 397 -12.86 -26.72 -12.07
C HIS A 397 -12.21 -27.91 -12.80
N ASP A 398 -12.90 -28.45 -13.81
CA ASP A 398 -12.43 -29.53 -14.67
C ASP A 398 -11.15 -29.20 -15.45
N THR A 399 -10.77 -27.92 -15.52
CA THR A 399 -9.53 -27.47 -16.13
C THR A 399 -8.31 -27.48 -15.20
N TRP A 400 -8.46 -27.98 -13.97
CA TRP A 400 -7.39 -28.15 -12.99
C TRP A 400 -7.16 -29.63 -12.69
N ALA A 401 -5.90 -30.08 -12.80
CA ALA A 401 -5.54 -31.43 -12.45
C ALA A 401 -5.55 -31.66 -10.93
N GLY A 402 -6.31 -32.67 -10.48
CA GLY A 402 -6.34 -33.12 -9.09
C GLY A 402 -6.61 -31.98 -8.11
N ASP A 403 -5.70 -31.80 -7.15
CA ASP A 403 -5.83 -30.80 -6.08
C ASP A 403 -5.09 -29.47 -6.37
N SER A 404 -4.57 -29.28 -7.58
CA SER A 404 -3.80 -28.07 -7.95
C SER A 404 -4.57 -26.76 -7.77
N TRP A 405 -5.91 -26.79 -7.84
CA TRP A 405 -6.78 -25.65 -7.58
C TRP A 405 -6.67 -25.09 -6.14
N LYS A 406 -6.25 -25.90 -5.15
CA LYS A 406 -6.13 -25.46 -3.74
C LYS A 406 -5.04 -24.41 -3.55
N THR A 407 -4.06 -24.39 -4.45
CA THR A 407 -2.92 -23.46 -4.47
C THR A 407 -2.78 -22.78 -5.83
N GLY A 408 -3.89 -22.62 -6.56
CA GLY A 408 -3.87 -22.30 -7.99
C GLY A 408 -3.46 -20.86 -8.35
N GLY A 409 -3.20 -19.97 -7.38
CA GLY A 409 -2.83 -18.58 -7.64
C GLY A 409 -4.02 -17.76 -8.13
N ALA A 410 -3.93 -17.29 -9.37
CA ALA A 410 -4.91 -16.45 -10.07
C ALA A 410 -5.31 -15.16 -9.33
N PRO A 411 -4.35 -14.34 -8.87
CA PRO A 411 -4.62 -13.12 -8.11
C PRO A 411 -5.31 -12.02 -8.96
N THR A 412 -5.80 -10.96 -8.35
CA THR A 412 -6.68 -9.93 -8.95
C THR A 412 -6.23 -8.52 -8.58
N TRP A 413 -4.91 -8.28 -8.64
CA TRP A 413 -4.21 -7.26 -7.88
C TRP A 413 -4.21 -5.83 -8.47
N THR A 414 -4.99 -5.59 -9.52
CA THR A 414 -5.25 -4.26 -10.10
C THR A 414 -6.74 -3.94 -10.08
N THR A 415 -7.10 -2.68 -10.29
CA THR A 415 -8.49 -2.22 -10.27
C THR A 415 -9.20 -2.54 -11.59
N GLY A 416 -10.40 -3.11 -11.52
CA GLY A 416 -11.25 -3.38 -12.68
C GLY A 416 -11.92 -2.14 -13.30
N ALA A 417 -12.74 -2.37 -14.31
CA ALA A 417 -13.62 -1.39 -14.96
C ALA A 417 -15.10 -1.75 -14.76
N TYR A 418 -16.01 -0.81 -15.01
CA TYR A 418 -17.45 -0.99 -14.82
C TYR A 418 -18.25 -0.37 -15.96
N ASP A 419 -19.23 -1.12 -16.49
CA ASP A 419 -20.25 -0.62 -17.41
C ASP A 419 -21.59 -0.54 -16.69
N ALA A 420 -22.06 0.68 -16.43
CA ALA A 420 -23.31 0.92 -15.74
C ALA A 420 -24.57 0.56 -16.53
N ASN A 421 -24.49 0.58 -17.86
CA ASN A 421 -25.63 0.23 -18.71
C ASN A 421 -25.87 -1.28 -18.72
N LEU A 422 -24.79 -2.06 -18.63
CA LEU A 422 -24.84 -3.52 -18.59
C LEU A 422 -24.85 -4.08 -17.15
N ASN A 423 -24.57 -3.24 -16.15
CA ASN A 423 -24.34 -3.65 -14.76
C ASN A 423 -23.20 -4.68 -14.62
N LEU A 424 -22.14 -4.55 -15.42
CA LEU A 424 -21.03 -5.49 -15.47
C LEU A 424 -19.73 -4.89 -14.95
N LEU A 425 -19.08 -5.62 -14.04
CA LEU A 425 -17.70 -5.41 -13.61
C LEU A 425 -16.77 -6.26 -14.47
N TYR A 426 -15.73 -5.66 -15.04
CA TYR A 426 -14.67 -6.37 -15.77
C TYR A 426 -13.41 -6.34 -14.93
N TRP A 427 -12.88 -7.51 -14.60
CA TRP A 427 -11.71 -7.61 -13.74
C TRP A 427 -10.70 -8.61 -14.30
N GLY A 428 -9.43 -8.24 -14.28
CA GLY A 428 -8.34 -9.06 -14.77
C GLY A 428 -7.85 -10.07 -13.74
N VAL A 429 -7.49 -11.26 -14.21
CA VAL A 429 -7.03 -12.37 -13.37
C VAL A 429 -5.59 -12.72 -13.73
N GLY A 430 -4.78 -12.92 -12.70
CA GLY A 430 -3.36 -13.19 -12.78
C GLY A 430 -2.99 -14.62 -13.14
N ASN A 431 -1.70 -14.89 -13.05
CA ASN A 431 -1.05 -16.16 -13.35
C ASN A 431 -1.61 -17.34 -12.51
N PRO A 432 -1.66 -18.55 -13.09
CA PRO A 432 -1.83 -19.77 -12.30
C PRO A 432 -0.54 -20.13 -11.56
N ALA A 433 -0.66 -20.72 -10.37
CA ALA A 433 0.49 -21.13 -9.57
C ALA A 433 0.65 -22.66 -9.55
N PRO A 434 1.88 -23.19 -9.62
CA PRO A 434 3.16 -22.46 -9.77
C PRO A 434 3.35 -21.88 -11.20
N PRO A 435 3.92 -20.67 -11.38
CA PRO A 435 3.89 -19.90 -12.64
C PRO A 435 4.61 -20.53 -13.86
N PHE A 436 5.62 -21.38 -13.65
CA PHE A 436 6.43 -21.95 -14.75
C PHE A 436 6.31 -23.48 -14.90
N GLN A 437 5.45 -24.12 -14.12
CA GLN A 437 5.39 -25.58 -14.03
C GLN A 437 3.97 -26.08 -14.27
N SER A 438 3.53 -25.95 -15.52
CA SER A 438 2.19 -26.37 -15.98
C SER A 438 1.89 -27.84 -15.70
N LYS A 439 2.91 -28.72 -15.64
CA LYS A 439 2.73 -30.15 -15.37
C LYS A 439 2.07 -30.44 -14.02
N GLU A 440 2.38 -29.67 -12.96
CA GLU A 440 1.75 -29.86 -11.63
C GLU A 440 0.29 -29.42 -11.60
N ARG A 441 -0.11 -28.62 -12.59
CA ARG A 441 -1.44 -28.05 -12.74
C ARG A 441 -1.93 -28.22 -14.17
N ALA A 442 -1.84 -29.44 -14.70
CA ALA A 442 -2.19 -29.70 -16.09
C ALA A 442 -3.65 -29.26 -16.39
N GLY A 443 -3.85 -28.67 -17.57
CA GLY A 443 -5.14 -28.13 -18.01
C GLY A 443 -5.07 -26.65 -18.35
N ALA A 444 -6.22 -26.04 -18.66
CA ALA A 444 -6.29 -24.63 -19.02
C ALA A 444 -6.16 -23.68 -17.81
N ASN A 445 -6.40 -24.18 -16.59
CA ASN A 445 -6.32 -23.43 -15.34
C ASN A 445 -7.28 -22.23 -15.26
N LEU A 446 -8.55 -22.39 -15.65
CA LEU A 446 -9.54 -21.32 -15.58
C LEU A 446 -9.77 -20.88 -14.14
N PHE A 447 -9.88 -19.61 -13.79
CA PHE A 447 -9.93 -18.43 -14.66
C PHE A 447 -8.63 -17.63 -14.66
N SER A 448 -7.48 -18.28 -14.44
CA SER A 448 -6.17 -17.62 -14.53
C SER A 448 -5.97 -16.98 -15.90
N ASN A 449 -5.19 -15.89 -15.94
CA ASN A 449 -4.87 -15.14 -17.16
C ASN A 449 -6.09 -14.82 -18.03
N SER A 450 -7.20 -14.48 -17.39
CA SER A 450 -8.48 -14.17 -18.03
C SER A 450 -8.94 -12.78 -17.65
N VAL A 451 -9.88 -12.25 -18.43
CA VAL A 451 -10.84 -11.28 -17.91
C VAL A 451 -12.11 -12.02 -17.52
N VAL A 452 -12.69 -11.65 -16.37
CA VAL A 452 -14.03 -12.06 -15.97
C VAL A 452 -14.98 -10.87 -16.01
N ALA A 453 -16.19 -11.08 -16.53
CA ALA A 453 -17.29 -10.14 -16.43
C ALA A 453 -18.28 -10.64 -15.37
N LEU A 454 -18.42 -9.87 -14.30
CA LEU A 454 -19.27 -10.20 -13.17
C LEU A 454 -20.47 -9.26 -13.12
N ASP A 455 -21.63 -9.79 -12.75
CA ASP A 455 -22.75 -8.96 -12.31
C ASP A 455 -22.32 -8.13 -11.09
N SER A 456 -22.42 -6.81 -11.16
CA SER A 456 -21.92 -5.95 -10.07
C SER A 456 -22.69 -6.11 -8.76
N GLY A 457 -23.95 -6.53 -8.88
CA GLY A 457 -24.91 -6.73 -7.81
C GLY A 457 -24.60 -7.94 -6.95
N SER A 458 -24.34 -9.07 -7.62
CA SER A 458 -24.27 -10.41 -7.01
C SER A 458 -22.89 -11.05 -7.06
N GLY A 459 -21.99 -10.58 -7.93
CA GLY A 459 -20.70 -11.22 -8.20
C GLY A 459 -20.82 -12.46 -9.09
N GLU A 460 -21.99 -12.74 -9.67
CA GLU A 460 -22.20 -13.87 -10.58
C GLU A 460 -21.41 -13.69 -11.88
N LEU A 461 -20.71 -14.73 -12.31
CA LEU A 461 -19.98 -14.74 -13.58
C LEU A 461 -20.95 -14.74 -14.76
N ARG A 462 -20.84 -13.73 -15.63
CA ARG A 462 -21.64 -13.63 -16.86
C ARG A 462 -20.92 -14.24 -18.05
N TRP A 463 -19.64 -13.92 -18.19
CA TRP A 463 -18.76 -14.47 -19.19
C TRP A 463 -17.30 -14.30 -18.76
N HIS A 464 -16.39 -15.04 -19.40
CA HIS A 464 -14.96 -14.85 -19.27
C HIS A 464 -14.29 -14.99 -20.63
N TYR A 465 -13.08 -14.45 -20.76
CA TYR A 465 -12.20 -14.70 -21.90
C TYR A 465 -10.79 -14.94 -21.37
N GLN A 466 -10.20 -16.11 -21.69
CA GLN A 466 -8.86 -16.48 -21.25
C GLN A 466 -7.81 -16.10 -22.30
N PHE A 467 -6.88 -15.23 -21.93
CA PHE A 467 -5.84 -14.71 -22.82
C PHE A 467 -4.67 -15.69 -22.98
N THR A 468 -4.32 -16.42 -21.92
CA THR A 468 -3.16 -17.33 -21.92
C THR A 468 -3.50 -18.65 -21.19
N PRO A 469 -4.14 -19.62 -21.87
CA PRO A 469 -4.47 -20.92 -21.28
C PRO A 469 -3.23 -21.72 -20.88
N GLY A 470 -3.23 -22.32 -19.68
CA GLY A 470 -2.14 -23.19 -19.23
C GLY A 470 -0.77 -22.49 -19.19
N ASP A 471 -0.75 -21.20 -18.85
CA ASP A 471 0.43 -20.33 -18.86
C ASP A 471 1.67 -20.93 -18.19
N GLU A 472 2.85 -20.65 -18.75
CA GLU A 472 4.16 -21.06 -18.25
C GLU A 472 5.15 -19.88 -18.18
N HIS A 473 4.66 -18.64 -18.27
CA HIS A 473 5.47 -17.45 -18.47
C HIS A 473 5.18 -16.31 -17.49
N ASP A 474 4.23 -16.50 -16.57
CA ASP A 474 3.83 -15.49 -15.58
C ASP A 474 3.24 -14.22 -16.23
N TRP A 475 2.37 -14.42 -17.23
CA TRP A 475 1.74 -13.32 -17.96
C TRP A 475 0.33 -13.04 -17.46
N ASP A 476 0.23 -12.53 -16.21
CA ASP A 476 -1.02 -12.10 -15.61
C ASP A 476 -1.85 -11.23 -16.57
N ALA A 477 -3.14 -11.51 -16.66
CA ALA A 477 -4.08 -10.67 -17.39
C ALA A 477 -4.76 -9.67 -16.45
N VAL A 478 -3.97 -8.82 -15.79
CA VAL A 478 -4.42 -7.83 -14.79
C VAL A 478 -4.26 -6.38 -15.27
N GLN A 479 -4.09 -6.15 -16.56
CA GLN A 479 -3.95 -4.78 -17.08
C GLN A 479 -5.29 -4.03 -16.94
N GLN A 480 -5.24 -2.70 -16.90
CA GLN A 480 -6.44 -1.87 -16.80
C GLN A 480 -7.39 -2.17 -17.98
N PRO A 481 -8.62 -2.66 -17.73
CA PRO A 481 -9.62 -2.84 -18.78
C PRO A 481 -10.09 -1.48 -19.32
N VAL A 482 -10.25 -1.35 -20.64
CA VAL A 482 -10.73 -0.11 -21.29
C VAL A 482 -12.01 -0.37 -22.08
N LEU A 483 -13.11 0.29 -21.72
CA LEU A 483 -14.39 0.17 -22.41
C LEU A 483 -14.49 1.21 -23.52
N ALA A 484 -14.73 0.77 -24.75
CA ALA A 484 -14.77 1.65 -25.91
C ALA A 484 -15.88 1.26 -26.88
N GLU A 485 -16.35 2.22 -27.68
CA GLU A 485 -17.08 1.92 -28.90
C GLU A 485 -16.09 1.95 -30.07
N ILE A 486 -16.05 0.87 -30.83
CA ILE A 486 -15.13 0.71 -31.96
C ILE A 486 -15.89 0.40 -33.24
N PRO A 487 -15.40 0.84 -34.41
CA PRO A 487 -15.85 0.29 -35.68
C PRO A 487 -15.29 -1.13 -35.82
N TRP A 488 -16.17 -2.11 -35.96
CA TRP A 488 -15.78 -3.50 -36.23
C TRP A 488 -16.68 -4.06 -37.33
N GLN A 489 -16.06 -4.55 -38.41
CA GLN A 489 -16.77 -5.04 -39.61
C GLN A 489 -17.79 -4.03 -40.17
N GLY A 490 -17.45 -2.73 -40.13
CA GLY A 490 -18.30 -1.65 -40.64
C GLY A 490 -19.44 -1.22 -39.70
N GLN A 491 -19.57 -1.81 -38.51
CA GLN A 491 -20.61 -1.46 -37.53
C GLN A 491 -20.00 -1.01 -36.19
N PRO A 492 -20.65 -0.09 -35.45
CA PRO A 492 -20.27 0.20 -34.08
C PRO A 492 -20.39 -1.04 -33.19
N ARG A 493 -19.40 -1.26 -32.33
CA ARG A 493 -19.35 -2.39 -31.40
C ARG A 493 -18.91 -1.92 -30.03
N ALA A 494 -19.66 -2.33 -29.02
CA ALA A 494 -19.30 -2.16 -27.61
C ALA A 494 -18.16 -3.13 -27.25
N ALA A 495 -16.93 -2.62 -27.22
CA ALA A 495 -15.74 -3.42 -26.98
C ALA A 495 -15.14 -3.18 -25.59
N LEU A 496 -14.47 -4.22 -25.10
CA LEU A 496 -13.45 -4.19 -24.07
C LEU A 496 -12.10 -4.31 -24.78
N LEU A 497 -11.25 -3.30 -24.62
CA LEU A 497 -9.90 -3.24 -25.16
C LEU A 497 -8.89 -3.62 -24.09
N TRP A 498 -7.91 -4.45 -24.46
CA TRP A 498 -6.94 -5.02 -23.54
C TRP A 498 -5.55 -5.12 -24.16
N ALA A 499 -4.63 -4.26 -23.74
CA ALA A 499 -3.20 -4.46 -24.03
C ALA A 499 -2.65 -5.43 -22.98
N ASN A 500 -2.34 -6.66 -23.37
CA ASN A 500 -2.02 -7.73 -22.43
C ASN A 500 -0.51 -7.89 -22.20
N ARG A 501 -0.10 -8.38 -21.01
CA ARG A 501 1.31 -8.75 -20.71
C ARG A 501 1.90 -9.68 -21.78
N ASN A 502 1.10 -10.56 -22.37
CA ASN A 502 1.52 -11.52 -23.38
C ASN A 502 1.85 -10.92 -24.77
N GLY A 503 1.77 -9.60 -24.95
CA GLY A 503 2.22 -8.90 -26.16
C GLY A 503 1.15 -8.68 -27.23
N PHE A 504 -0.09 -9.12 -26.97
CA PHE A 504 -1.23 -8.88 -27.84
C PHE A 504 -2.17 -7.80 -27.30
N PHE A 505 -2.70 -7.01 -28.22
CA PHE A 505 -3.82 -6.10 -28.01
C PHE A 505 -5.08 -6.82 -28.45
N TYR A 506 -6.04 -6.95 -27.54
CA TYR A 506 -7.31 -7.64 -27.76
C TYR A 506 -8.46 -6.65 -27.82
N ALA A 507 -9.44 -6.96 -28.67
CA ALA A 507 -10.79 -6.42 -28.59
C ALA A 507 -11.77 -7.57 -28.38
N ILE A 508 -12.62 -7.44 -27.36
CA ILE A 508 -13.64 -8.42 -26.96
C ILE A 508 -14.98 -7.68 -26.90
N ASP A 509 -16.08 -8.28 -27.35
CA ASP A 509 -17.41 -7.74 -27.12
C ASP A 509 -17.68 -7.71 -25.61
N ARG A 510 -17.85 -6.51 -25.04
CA ARG A 510 -17.96 -6.39 -23.58
C ARG A 510 -19.30 -6.89 -23.03
N GLN A 511 -20.31 -7.08 -23.87
CA GLN A 511 -21.59 -7.62 -23.44
C GLN A 511 -21.57 -9.15 -23.37
N THR A 512 -20.91 -9.80 -24.33
CA THR A 512 -21.01 -11.26 -24.51
C THR A 512 -19.72 -12.03 -24.24
N GLY A 513 -18.57 -11.35 -24.18
CA GLY A 513 -17.25 -12.00 -24.12
C GLY A 513 -16.76 -12.52 -25.46
N GLN A 514 -17.46 -12.22 -26.56
CA GLN A 514 -17.08 -12.66 -27.90
C GLN A 514 -15.72 -12.06 -28.32
N PHE A 515 -14.78 -12.91 -28.74
CA PHE A 515 -13.55 -12.48 -29.38
C PHE A 515 -13.85 -11.70 -30.67
N LEU A 516 -13.32 -10.47 -30.79
CA LEU A 516 -13.47 -9.66 -32.00
C LEU A 516 -12.21 -9.71 -32.86
N PHE A 517 -11.04 -9.43 -32.25
CA PHE A 517 -9.73 -9.57 -32.85
C PHE A 517 -8.61 -9.48 -31.80
N ALA A 518 -7.41 -9.92 -32.20
CA ALA A 518 -6.17 -9.62 -31.50
C ALA A 518 -5.04 -9.30 -32.48
N ARG A 519 -4.14 -8.39 -32.09
CA ARG A 519 -2.95 -7.99 -32.86
C ARG A 519 -1.74 -7.88 -31.95
N PRO A 520 -0.54 -8.36 -32.35
CA PRO A 520 0.68 -8.05 -31.62
C PRO A 520 0.86 -6.53 -31.58
N PHE A 521 0.98 -5.97 -30.38
CA PHE A 521 1.40 -4.58 -30.19
C PHE A 521 2.85 -4.47 -29.72
N ALA A 522 3.48 -5.62 -29.46
CA ALA A 522 4.87 -5.79 -29.08
C ALA A 522 5.44 -7.09 -29.67
N LYS A 523 6.76 -7.22 -29.64
CA LYS A 523 7.44 -8.45 -30.05
C LYS A 523 6.95 -9.62 -29.17
N GLN A 524 6.41 -10.63 -29.82
CA GLN A 524 5.99 -11.89 -29.18
C GLN A 524 6.49 -13.07 -30.01
N THR A 525 6.93 -14.13 -29.35
CA THR A 525 7.44 -15.35 -29.99
C THR A 525 6.76 -16.62 -29.49
N TRP A 526 5.64 -16.49 -28.77
CA TRP A 526 4.98 -17.62 -28.09
C TRP A 526 3.73 -18.11 -28.80
N ALA A 527 3.08 -17.28 -29.62
CA ALA A 527 1.88 -17.65 -30.36
C ALA A 527 2.11 -17.53 -31.87
N ALA A 528 1.56 -18.49 -32.62
CA ALA A 528 1.56 -18.49 -34.08
C ALA A 528 0.38 -17.72 -34.69
N GLY A 529 -0.68 -17.51 -33.91
CA GLY A 529 -1.92 -16.88 -34.34
C GLY A 529 -3.05 -17.21 -33.37
N PHE A 530 -4.28 -17.15 -33.86
CA PHE A 530 -5.48 -17.49 -33.11
C PHE A 530 -6.31 -18.51 -33.89
N THR A 531 -6.97 -19.41 -33.17
CA THR A 531 -8.00 -20.29 -33.73
C THR A 531 -9.24 -19.46 -34.13
N PRO A 532 -10.17 -20.00 -34.94
CA PRO A 532 -11.38 -19.28 -35.36
C PRO A 532 -12.27 -18.81 -34.19
N ASP A 533 -12.26 -19.55 -33.08
CA ASP A 533 -12.94 -19.27 -31.81
C ASP A 533 -12.16 -18.34 -30.87
N GLY A 534 -10.98 -17.87 -31.29
CA GLY A 534 -10.24 -16.80 -30.60
C GLY A 534 -9.19 -17.29 -29.60
N HIS A 535 -8.84 -18.57 -29.56
CA HIS A 535 -7.79 -19.06 -28.66
C HIS A 535 -6.39 -18.92 -29.28
N PRO A 536 -5.37 -18.49 -28.51
CA PRO A 536 -4.00 -18.43 -29.00
C PRO A 536 -3.47 -19.81 -29.39
N ILE A 537 -2.83 -19.89 -30.56
CA ILE A 537 -2.14 -21.10 -31.01
C ILE A 537 -0.71 -21.07 -30.47
N VAL A 538 -0.48 -21.74 -29.33
CA VAL A 538 0.82 -21.77 -28.64
C VAL A 538 1.87 -22.51 -29.46
N ARG A 539 3.04 -21.90 -29.56
CA ARG A 539 4.24 -22.46 -30.18
C ARG A 539 4.90 -23.49 -29.24
N PRO A 540 5.13 -24.74 -29.66
CA PRO A 540 5.81 -25.73 -28.83
C PRO A 540 7.19 -25.27 -28.34
N GLU A 541 7.91 -24.49 -29.16
CA GLU A 541 9.21 -23.90 -28.84
C GLU A 541 9.18 -22.84 -27.74
N ALA A 542 8.01 -22.35 -27.36
CA ALA A 542 7.86 -21.35 -26.30
C ALA A 542 7.74 -21.97 -24.90
N LYS A 543 7.56 -23.29 -24.78
CA LYS A 543 7.40 -23.94 -23.47
C LYS A 543 8.66 -23.83 -22.63
N SER A 544 8.47 -23.62 -21.32
CA SER A 544 9.56 -23.52 -20.36
C SER A 544 10.30 -24.85 -20.25
N SER A 545 11.62 -24.82 -20.06
CA SER A 545 12.43 -26.05 -20.02
C SER A 545 13.54 -25.97 -18.97
N ARG A 546 14.04 -27.13 -18.50
CA ARG A 546 15.19 -27.17 -17.57
C ARG A 546 16.45 -26.51 -18.13
N LYS A 547 16.61 -26.48 -19.47
CA LYS A 547 17.75 -25.85 -20.15
C LYS A 547 17.58 -24.35 -20.36
N GLY A 548 16.38 -23.82 -20.11
CA GLY A 548 16.03 -22.45 -20.43
C GLY A 548 15.47 -22.31 -21.85
N THR A 549 14.37 -21.57 -21.98
CA THR A 549 13.72 -21.27 -23.26
C THR A 549 13.64 -19.76 -23.44
N LEU A 550 14.23 -19.22 -24.50
CA LEU A 550 14.17 -17.79 -24.81
C LEU A 550 12.83 -17.43 -25.44
N VAL A 551 12.06 -16.56 -24.76
CA VAL A 551 10.72 -16.15 -25.22
C VAL A 551 10.53 -14.64 -25.04
N SER A 552 9.87 -14.01 -26.02
CA SER A 552 9.28 -12.68 -25.90
C SER A 552 7.75 -12.79 -25.81
N PRO A 553 7.09 -11.95 -24.98
CA PRO A 553 7.68 -10.94 -24.10
C PRO A 553 8.48 -11.52 -22.92
N ALA A 554 9.25 -10.67 -22.25
CA ALA A 554 9.89 -11.01 -20.98
C ALA A 554 8.85 -11.29 -19.88
N VAL A 555 9.30 -11.78 -18.71
CA VAL A 555 8.40 -12.09 -17.58
C VAL A 555 7.64 -10.86 -17.08
N GLY A 556 8.27 -9.67 -17.17
CA GLY A 556 7.62 -8.39 -16.91
C GLY A 556 6.51 -8.03 -17.91
N GLY A 557 6.36 -8.80 -18.98
CA GLY A 557 5.42 -8.61 -20.08
C GLY A 557 5.79 -7.49 -21.05
N ALA A 558 5.02 -7.42 -22.13
CA ALA A 558 5.05 -6.29 -23.07
C ALA A 558 4.50 -5.01 -22.46
N THR A 559 3.61 -5.15 -21.48
CA THR A 559 3.13 -4.09 -20.60
C THR A 559 2.82 -4.75 -19.25
N ASN A 560 2.49 -3.96 -18.23
CA ASN A 560 2.24 -4.51 -16.90
C ASN A 560 1.09 -3.77 -16.20
N TRP A 561 1.19 -3.47 -14.91
CA TRP A 561 0.17 -2.75 -14.14
C TRP A 561 0.02 -1.29 -14.57
N TRP A 562 0.98 -0.77 -15.33
CA TRP A 562 1.03 0.61 -15.78
C TRP A 562 -0.17 0.90 -16.66
N PRO A 563 -1.13 1.72 -16.20
CA PRO A 563 -2.36 1.83 -16.93
C PRO A 563 -2.15 2.64 -18.22
N PRO A 564 -2.75 2.20 -19.34
CA PRO A 564 -2.84 2.98 -20.55
C PRO A 564 -3.83 4.14 -20.38
N SER A 565 -3.92 5.01 -21.39
CA SER A 565 -5.04 5.94 -21.52
C SER A 565 -5.72 5.81 -22.87
N TYR A 566 -6.98 6.22 -22.98
CA TYR A 566 -7.80 6.11 -24.18
C TYR A 566 -8.53 7.42 -24.46
N ASP A 567 -8.23 8.03 -25.61
CA ASP A 567 -8.94 9.19 -26.13
C ASP A 567 -10.02 8.70 -27.11
N ALA A 568 -11.28 8.72 -26.67
CA ALA A 568 -12.42 8.30 -27.49
C ALA A 568 -12.63 9.17 -28.73
N GLY A 569 -12.28 10.47 -28.66
CA GLY A 569 -12.38 11.40 -29.78
C GLY A 569 -11.38 11.07 -30.90
N ARG A 570 -10.19 10.57 -30.53
CA ARG A 570 -9.17 10.09 -31.47
C ARG A 570 -9.28 8.60 -31.80
N ARG A 571 -10.02 7.84 -30.98
CA ARG A 571 -10.06 6.37 -31.00
C ARG A 571 -8.66 5.75 -30.87
N LEU A 572 -7.82 6.38 -30.07
CA LEU A 572 -6.44 5.94 -29.81
C LEU A 572 -6.27 5.55 -28.34
N MET A 573 -5.66 4.39 -28.13
CA MET A 573 -5.22 3.92 -26.83
C MET A 573 -3.69 4.07 -26.74
N TYR A 574 -3.21 4.80 -25.74
CA TYR A 574 -1.79 5.04 -25.50
C TYR A 574 -1.28 4.06 -24.44
N VAL A 575 -0.38 3.16 -24.85
CA VAL A 575 0.07 2.02 -24.06
C VAL A 575 1.55 2.14 -23.75
N PRO A 576 1.95 2.20 -22.46
CA PRO A 576 3.33 2.02 -22.07
C PRO A 576 3.76 0.58 -22.34
N THR A 577 4.84 0.43 -23.11
CA THR A 577 5.27 -0.84 -23.71
C THR A 577 6.75 -1.10 -23.47
N ILE A 578 7.11 -2.35 -23.25
CA ILE A 578 8.49 -2.84 -23.17
C ILE A 578 8.65 -4.03 -24.10
N ASP A 579 9.46 -3.89 -25.16
CA ASP A 579 9.93 -5.05 -25.92
C ASP A 579 11.17 -5.61 -25.23
N ALA A 580 11.05 -6.81 -24.68
CA ALA A 580 12.14 -7.54 -24.05
C ALA A 580 11.90 -9.05 -24.19
N ALA A 581 12.90 -9.85 -23.82
CA ALA A 581 12.80 -11.30 -23.75
C ALA A 581 13.32 -11.81 -22.41
N SER A 582 12.81 -12.96 -21.99
CA SER A 582 13.32 -13.71 -20.84
C SER A 582 13.71 -15.12 -21.27
N ILE A 583 14.66 -15.71 -20.55
CA ILE A 583 14.93 -17.15 -20.61
C ILE A 583 14.17 -17.79 -19.46
N TYR A 584 13.23 -18.68 -19.77
CA TYR A 584 12.35 -19.32 -18.80
C TYR A 584 12.80 -20.76 -18.50
N PHE A 585 12.91 -21.07 -17.20
CA PHE A 585 13.36 -22.34 -16.67
C PHE A 585 12.23 -23.01 -15.88
N ALA A 586 12.03 -24.30 -16.13
CA ALA A 586 11.12 -25.13 -15.36
C ALA A 586 11.89 -26.28 -14.68
N SER A 587 11.63 -26.50 -13.40
CA SER A 587 12.07 -27.69 -12.64
C SER A 587 10.88 -28.58 -12.30
N GLU A 588 11.14 -29.74 -11.69
CA GLU A 588 10.12 -30.67 -11.18
C GLU A 588 10.11 -30.71 -9.65
N VAL A 589 10.58 -29.65 -9.00
CA VAL A 589 10.55 -29.51 -7.54
C VAL A 589 9.19 -28.96 -7.14
N HIS A 590 8.48 -29.69 -6.30
CA HIS A 590 7.21 -29.26 -5.75
C HIS A 590 7.42 -28.20 -4.66
N VAL A 591 6.63 -27.12 -4.71
CA VAL A 591 6.67 -26.02 -3.73
C VAL A 591 5.43 -26.06 -2.86
N ALA A 592 5.61 -26.01 -1.53
CA ALA A 592 4.49 -26.04 -0.61
C ALA A 592 3.74 -24.70 -0.58
N LYS A 593 2.48 -24.72 -0.13
CA LYS A 593 1.67 -23.50 0.05
C LYS A 593 2.34 -22.54 1.04
N GLY A 594 2.38 -21.26 0.70
CA GLY A 594 2.98 -20.21 1.55
C GLY A 594 4.49 -20.04 1.36
N GLU A 595 5.16 -20.97 0.68
CA GLU A 595 6.51 -20.80 0.13
C GLU A 595 6.43 -20.09 -1.23
N ARG A 596 7.54 -19.51 -1.69
CA ARG A 596 7.54 -18.82 -2.98
C ARG A 596 7.55 -19.87 -4.09
N ALA A 597 6.54 -19.86 -4.96
CA ALA A 597 6.36 -20.77 -6.10
C ALA A 597 7.50 -20.77 -7.14
N TRP A 598 8.53 -19.94 -6.96
CA TRP A 598 9.78 -19.88 -7.71
C TRP A 598 10.84 -20.88 -7.21
N GLU A 599 10.60 -21.58 -6.11
CA GLU A 599 11.54 -22.52 -5.49
C GLU A 599 11.73 -23.79 -6.36
N GLY A 600 12.44 -23.62 -7.49
CA GLY A 600 12.72 -24.66 -8.48
C GLY A 600 12.65 -24.14 -9.92
N SER A 601 11.74 -23.21 -10.22
CA SER A 601 11.52 -22.68 -11.58
C SER A 601 11.68 -21.16 -11.61
N THR A 602 12.23 -20.60 -12.69
CA THR A 602 12.57 -19.17 -12.72
C THR A 602 12.61 -18.57 -14.12
N SER A 603 12.77 -17.26 -14.20
CA SER A 603 13.07 -16.56 -15.43
C SER A 603 14.20 -15.56 -15.22
N ILE A 604 14.96 -15.29 -16.27
CA ILE A 604 15.98 -14.23 -16.28
C ILE A 604 15.76 -13.34 -17.50
N PHE A 605 15.87 -12.03 -17.34
CA PHE A 605 15.88 -11.11 -18.48
C PHE A 605 17.07 -11.43 -19.39
N SER A 606 16.84 -11.47 -20.69
CA SER A 606 17.86 -11.87 -21.65
C SER A 606 18.79 -10.71 -21.99
N GLY A 607 20.01 -10.70 -21.43
CA GLY A 607 21.01 -9.65 -21.70
C GLY A 607 21.53 -9.62 -23.14
N ASN A 608 21.28 -10.66 -23.93
CA ASN A 608 21.63 -10.73 -25.35
C ASN A 608 20.54 -10.20 -26.29
N GLN A 609 19.37 -9.81 -25.76
CA GLN A 609 18.31 -9.16 -26.52
C GLN A 609 18.23 -7.70 -26.08
N SER A 610 18.23 -6.77 -27.03
CA SER A 610 17.96 -5.37 -26.72
C SER A 610 16.57 -5.24 -26.12
N ALA A 611 16.46 -4.58 -24.97
CA ALA A 611 15.19 -4.10 -24.46
C ALA A 611 14.85 -2.76 -25.11
N LEU A 612 13.58 -2.43 -25.24
CA LEU A 612 13.11 -1.10 -25.66
C LEU A 612 11.86 -0.72 -24.87
N ALA A 613 11.90 0.37 -24.12
CA ALA A 613 10.72 0.99 -23.52
C ALA A 613 10.17 2.06 -24.46
N SER A 614 8.85 2.09 -24.65
CA SER A 614 8.17 3.05 -25.53
C SER A 614 6.76 3.37 -25.04
N ILE A 615 6.20 4.49 -25.53
CA ILE A 615 4.76 4.72 -25.53
C ILE A 615 4.26 4.44 -26.95
N ARG A 616 3.28 3.55 -27.11
CA ARG A 616 2.66 3.24 -28.40
C ARG A 616 1.24 3.75 -28.43
N ALA A 617 0.83 4.40 -29.51
CA ALA A 617 -0.58 4.66 -29.79
C ALA A 617 -1.15 3.55 -30.66
N ILE A 618 -2.21 2.92 -30.18
CA ILE A 618 -2.89 1.81 -30.84
C ILE A 618 -4.28 2.27 -31.28
N GLU A 619 -4.62 2.01 -32.54
CA GLU A 619 -5.95 2.28 -33.07
C GLU A 619 -6.96 1.27 -32.52
N ALA A 620 -7.98 1.77 -31.82
CA ALA A 620 -8.92 0.92 -31.10
C ALA A 620 -9.73 -0.04 -31.99
N GLY A 621 -10.03 0.34 -33.24
CA GLY A 621 -10.82 -0.48 -34.16
C GLY A 621 -10.04 -1.55 -34.92
N THR A 622 -8.71 -1.42 -35.01
CA THR A 622 -7.87 -2.30 -35.84
C THR A 622 -6.80 -3.02 -35.04
N GLY A 623 -6.40 -2.48 -33.89
CA GLY A 623 -5.24 -2.93 -33.11
C GLY A 623 -3.89 -2.54 -33.71
N ASN A 624 -3.86 -1.72 -34.77
CA ASN A 624 -2.62 -1.29 -35.39
C ASN A 624 -1.92 -0.22 -34.56
N VAL A 625 -0.60 -0.32 -34.45
CA VAL A 625 0.24 0.74 -33.87
C VAL A 625 0.31 1.90 -34.86
N ARG A 626 -0.26 3.05 -34.49
CA ARG A 626 -0.26 4.28 -35.29
C ARG A 626 1.08 5.01 -35.20
N TRP A 627 1.65 5.07 -34.00
CA TRP A 627 2.97 5.63 -33.75
C TRP A 627 3.59 5.01 -32.51
N GLU A 628 4.91 5.06 -32.44
CA GLU A 628 5.73 4.67 -31.31
C GLU A 628 6.64 5.83 -30.92
N ALA A 629 6.72 6.11 -29.62
CA ALA A 629 7.64 7.08 -29.03
C ALA A 629 8.60 6.34 -28.09
N PRO A 630 9.86 6.05 -28.52
CA PRO A 630 10.88 5.47 -27.66
C PRO A 630 11.17 6.33 -26.43
N LEU A 631 11.28 5.68 -25.27
CA LEU A 631 11.69 6.29 -24.01
C LEU A 631 13.21 6.06 -23.87
N GLU A 632 13.99 6.87 -24.58
CA GLU A 632 15.44 6.70 -24.79
C GLU A 632 16.26 6.59 -23.49
N ARG A 633 17.19 5.61 -23.42
CA ARG A 633 18.25 5.59 -22.39
C ARG A 633 19.49 4.72 -22.63
N GLY A 634 19.71 4.16 -23.81
CA GLY A 634 20.84 3.25 -24.02
C GLY A 634 20.67 1.95 -23.21
N ALA A 635 21.74 1.42 -22.62
CA ALA A 635 21.76 0.10 -22.00
C ALA A 635 21.01 -0.02 -20.64
N ASP A 636 20.69 1.10 -19.98
CA ASP A 636 20.06 1.13 -18.65
C ASP A 636 18.54 1.33 -18.75
N ILE A 637 17.84 0.32 -19.27
CA ILE A 637 16.36 0.33 -19.34
C ILE A 637 15.79 -0.16 -18.01
N THR A 638 14.91 0.63 -17.40
CA THR A 638 14.06 0.11 -16.33
C THR A 638 12.94 -0.70 -16.94
N HIS A 639 12.68 -1.89 -16.41
CA HIS A 639 11.54 -2.73 -16.81
C HIS A 639 10.19 -2.19 -16.31
N PHE A 640 10.09 -0.90 -16.00
CA PHE A 640 8.92 -0.25 -15.41
C PHE A 640 8.68 1.12 -16.05
N VAL A 641 7.40 1.44 -16.27
CA VAL A 641 6.92 2.74 -16.78
C VAL A 641 5.82 3.23 -15.84
N GLY A 642 5.68 4.53 -15.58
CA GLY A 642 4.72 5.02 -14.59
C GLY A 642 3.24 4.85 -14.98
N GLY A 643 2.92 4.55 -16.23
CA GLY A 643 1.56 4.66 -16.78
C GLY A 643 1.35 5.98 -17.52
N VAL A 644 0.17 6.14 -18.13
CA VAL A 644 -0.10 7.25 -19.07
C VAL A 644 -1.39 7.99 -18.73
N LEU A 645 -1.41 9.29 -19.02
CA LEU A 645 -2.58 10.18 -18.99
C LEU A 645 -2.69 10.90 -20.33
N SER A 646 -3.88 10.93 -20.94
CA SER A 646 -4.14 11.79 -22.11
C SER A 646 -5.11 12.92 -21.76
N THR A 647 -5.05 14.02 -22.51
CA THR A 647 -5.95 15.18 -22.29
C THR A 647 -6.59 15.68 -23.59
N ALA A 648 -7.73 16.34 -23.49
CA ALA A 648 -8.40 17.00 -24.61
C ALA A 648 -7.56 18.12 -25.24
N GLY A 649 -6.53 18.61 -24.55
CA GLY A 649 -5.51 19.52 -25.11
C GLY A 649 -4.59 18.86 -26.16
N GLY A 650 -4.77 17.56 -26.43
CA GLY A 650 -3.97 16.80 -27.41
C GLY A 650 -2.60 16.41 -26.88
N VAL A 651 -2.47 16.19 -25.57
CA VAL A 651 -1.20 15.87 -24.91
C VAL A 651 -1.30 14.53 -24.20
N VAL A 652 -0.24 13.72 -24.31
CA VAL A 652 -0.08 12.46 -23.58
C VAL A 652 1.09 12.61 -22.61
N PHE A 653 0.83 12.43 -21.31
CA PHE A 653 1.83 12.50 -20.25
C PHE A 653 2.25 11.10 -19.80
N ALA A 654 3.56 10.88 -19.63
CA ALA A 654 4.10 9.63 -19.11
C ALA A 654 5.32 9.89 -18.21
N GLY A 655 5.48 9.06 -17.20
CA GLY A 655 6.69 8.99 -16.38
C GLY A 655 7.56 7.81 -16.78
N TYR A 656 8.87 8.05 -16.94
CA TYR A 656 9.84 6.98 -17.19
C TYR A 656 11.17 7.32 -16.56
N TYR A 657 11.69 6.39 -15.76
CA TYR A 657 12.88 6.61 -14.94
C TYR A 657 12.76 7.91 -14.13
N HIS A 658 13.58 8.94 -14.40
CA HIS A 658 13.55 10.23 -13.69
C HIS A 658 12.93 11.36 -14.52
N GLU A 659 12.37 11.04 -15.68
CA GLU A 659 11.80 12.00 -16.62
C GLU A 659 10.28 11.91 -16.63
N PHE A 660 9.66 13.08 -16.54
CA PHE A 660 8.25 13.26 -16.84
C PHE A 660 8.12 13.92 -18.20
N LEU A 661 7.45 13.25 -19.14
CA LEU A 661 7.40 13.63 -20.55
C LEU A 661 5.98 13.96 -20.97
N ALA A 662 5.87 14.84 -21.96
CA ALA A 662 4.64 15.15 -22.67
C ALA A 662 4.83 14.94 -24.18
N PHE A 663 3.93 14.19 -24.79
CA PHE A 663 3.92 13.86 -26.21
C PHE A 663 2.72 14.46 -26.91
N ASP A 664 2.87 14.75 -28.20
CA ASP A 664 1.77 15.04 -29.09
C ASP A 664 0.90 13.78 -29.27
N SER A 665 -0.39 13.87 -28.96
CA SER A 665 -1.31 12.74 -28.97
C SER A 665 -1.52 12.08 -30.35
N ASP A 666 -1.26 12.79 -31.44
CA ASP A 666 -1.51 12.33 -32.80
C ASP A 666 -0.27 11.74 -33.47
N THR A 667 0.92 12.11 -32.99
CA THR A 667 2.21 11.81 -33.66
C THR A 667 3.27 11.17 -32.77
N GLY A 668 3.10 11.19 -31.44
CA GLY A 668 4.12 10.68 -30.50
C GLY A 668 5.34 11.60 -30.34
N ARG A 669 5.40 12.74 -31.03
CA ARG A 669 6.51 13.69 -30.91
C ARG A 669 6.61 14.22 -29.48
N THR A 670 7.78 14.16 -28.88
CA THR A 670 8.03 14.79 -27.57
C THR A 670 7.86 16.31 -27.67
N LEU A 671 6.97 16.88 -26.87
CA LEU A 671 6.69 18.32 -26.81
C LEU A 671 7.39 19.00 -25.64
N TRP A 672 7.55 18.28 -24.54
CA TRP A 672 8.12 18.80 -23.30
C TRP A 672 8.63 17.65 -22.43
N ARG A 673 9.64 17.92 -21.61
CA ARG A 673 10.16 16.99 -20.59
C ARG A 673 10.76 17.74 -19.42
N ILE A 674 10.72 17.14 -18.24
CA ILE A 674 11.43 17.60 -17.02
C ILE A 674 12.04 16.41 -16.30
N ARG A 675 13.16 16.63 -15.60
CA ARG A 675 13.74 15.64 -14.68
C ARG A 675 13.27 15.95 -13.26
N LEU A 676 12.64 14.98 -12.58
CA LEU A 676 12.09 15.16 -11.23
C LEU A 676 12.98 14.55 -10.11
N GLY A 677 14.15 14.03 -10.46
CA GLY A 677 15.17 13.61 -9.49
C GLY A 677 14.95 12.23 -8.84
N ALA A 678 13.82 11.55 -9.09
CA ALA A 678 13.52 10.22 -8.57
C ALA A 678 12.71 9.39 -9.58
N ARG A 679 12.53 8.09 -9.30
CA ARG A 679 11.83 7.17 -10.21
C ARG A 679 10.32 7.47 -10.32
N LEU A 680 9.78 7.53 -11.53
CA LEU A 680 8.36 7.67 -11.81
C LEU A 680 7.71 6.33 -12.12
N ASN A 681 7.08 5.71 -11.10
CA ASN A 681 6.38 4.42 -11.23
C ASN A 681 4.85 4.53 -11.06
N ALA A 682 4.36 5.71 -10.71
CA ALA A 682 2.94 6.00 -10.52
C ALA A 682 2.35 6.73 -11.73
N PRO A 683 1.07 6.49 -12.06
CA PRO A 683 0.47 7.10 -13.23
C PRO A 683 0.04 8.53 -12.93
N PRO A 684 0.29 9.49 -13.85
CA PRO A 684 -0.15 10.87 -13.66
C PRO A 684 -1.68 10.98 -13.70
N VAL A 685 -2.21 12.01 -13.02
CA VAL A 685 -3.64 12.38 -13.05
C VAL A 685 -3.79 13.86 -13.39
N ALA A 686 -4.96 14.25 -13.89
CA ALA A 686 -5.30 15.65 -14.15
C ALA A 686 -6.50 16.07 -13.30
N TYR A 687 -6.51 17.32 -12.88
CA TYR A 687 -7.62 17.94 -12.16
C TYR A 687 -7.57 19.46 -12.35
N ALA A 688 -8.56 20.17 -11.83
CA ALA A 688 -8.54 21.63 -11.80
C ALA A 688 -9.05 22.18 -10.48
N VAL A 689 -8.42 23.25 -10.01
CA VAL A 689 -8.93 24.06 -8.88
C VAL A 689 -9.20 25.47 -9.40
N GLY A 690 -10.46 25.89 -9.34
CA GLY A 690 -10.91 27.11 -10.00
C GLY A 690 -10.67 27.03 -11.51
N ARG A 691 -9.87 27.97 -12.04
CA ARG A 691 -9.52 28.04 -13.49
C ARG A 691 -8.18 27.38 -13.81
N THR A 692 -7.47 26.88 -12.81
CA THR A 692 -6.12 26.34 -12.98
C THR A 692 -6.19 24.83 -13.14
N GLN A 693 -5.77 24.35 -14.31
CA GLN A 693 -5.54 22.92 -14.55
C GLN A 693 -4.18 22.50 -13.98
N PHE A 694 -4.18 21.34 -13.33
CA PHE A 694 -3.00 20.70 -12.79
C PHE A 694 -2.80 19.31 -13.39
N ILE A 695 -1.54 18.92 -13.53
CA ILE A 695 -1.11 17.54 -13.75
C ILE A 695 -0.34 17.10 -12.51
N ALA A 696 -0.82 16.08 -11.79
CA ALA A 696 -0.14 15.54 -10.62
C ALA A 696 0.55 14.21 -10.94
N VAL A 697 1.77 14.02 -10.42
CA VAL A 697 2.57 12.82 -10.63
C VAL A 697 3.51 12.59 -9.44
N ILE A 698 3.74 11.32 -9.10
CA ILE A 698 4.67 10.94 -8.04
C ILE A 698 6.01 10.54 -8.66
N ALA A 699 7.11 11.11 -8.15
CA ALA A 699 8.46 10.65 -8.41
C ALA A 699 9.12 10.32 -7.06
N GLY A 700 9.60 9.08 -6.89
CA GLY A 700 10.11 8.62 -5.60
C GLY A 700 9.01 8.63 -4.54
N ASN A 701 9.28 9.32 -3.44
CA ASN A 701 8.34 9.62 -2.37
C ASN A 701 7.84 11.08 -2.40
N THR A 702 7.87 11.73 -3.56
CA THR A 702 7.48 13.13 -3.71
C THR A 702 6.34 13.26 -4.73
N LEU A 703 5.25 13.91 -4.33
CA LEU A 703 4.14 14.27 -5.21
C LEU A 703 4.37 15.67 -5.78
N PHE A 704 4.39 15.78 -7.11
CA PHE A 704 4.49 17.04 -7.84
C PHE A 704 3.13 17.37 -8.45
N ALA A 705 2.72 18.64 -8.39
CA ALA A 705 1.70 19.16 -9.29
C ALA A 705 2.28 20.23 -10.20
N LEU A 706 1.92 20.15 -11.46
CA LEU A 706 2.38 21.04 -12.51
C LEU A 706 1.22 21.80 -13.13
N SER A 707 1.39 23.09 -13.37
CA SER A 707 0.41 23.94 -14.04
C SER A 707 1.08 24.91 -15.01
N LEU A 708 0.29 25.56 -15.85
CA LEU A 708 0.76 26.75 -16.54
C LEU A 708 0.97 27.88 -15.52
N PRO A 709 1.94 28.78 -15.73
CA PRO A 709 2.05 30.01 -14.95
C PRO A 709 0.76 30.83 -15.02
N PRO A 710 0.45 31.65 -14.01
CA PRO A 710 -0.61 32.65 -14.12
C PRO A 710 -0.43 33.48 -15.40
N MET A 711 -1.54 33.83 -16.05
CA MET A 711 -1.49 34.79 -17.15
C MET A 711 -1.24 36.16 -16.52
N ASP A 712 -0.17 36.84 -16.95
CA ASP A 712 0.14 38.23 -16.56
C ASP A 712 -0.96 39.22 -16.98
#